data_AF-A0A4Q3ETP7-F1
#
_entry.id   AF-A0A4Q3ETP7-F1
#
_cell.length_a   1.000
_cell.length_b   1.000
_cell.length_c   1.000
_cell.angle_alpha   90.00
_cell.angle_beta   90.00
_cell.angle_gamma   90.00
#
_symmetry.space_group_name_H-M   'P 1'
#
loop_
_entity.id
_entity.type
_entity.pdbx_description
1 polymer ?
#
loop_
_entity_poly.entity_id
_entity_poly.type
_entity_poly.pdbx_seq_one_letter_code
_entity_poly.pdbx_strand_id
1 'polypeptide(L)'
;LSASTTYLGPKTLTGAPQRDGIPVQGWSYGGETTNFLIDFCYAVKTATGEDLVATDANLKRFFSKTSEAIVHAYFPNRFQYDNSNDNGSFLGCTASYALPLRLTAILEGTPEGANIEYWYKNRQQPVNLLTGNKGYPALSWEKLLYGKTRKTTSPTLKPYYPETTVNIYKTTAVNKGLDKFYMRQDWTKTATWAALEMGVAAYDQHNHSNAGHFKIVRGDSHDGDDHLLVGANEIGTGANGIDGSSNYAFASSASNTLFIDDFDDYDARSQDHINTTGGQTSYGYDVPTHQEQNDKFSYFRSDLTSAYFVAYTAPDTSQRTLRYYYRSFLYLRGTNIFLVYDNLLVKNSANAKGQYKKHLRWHFLKQPVVSGSNVTATMDNSKLFVHTVLPEAVDIATVNESANPDNVYGTSANWYFNTNTWRAEVTVPGNPLKQDILTVLQPGAKTGSTEMTTTALKTTQNNMEGSIVKIGSRTEVVLFNKSVAKYPSPITSATYTYTGSLNATHSLCGLDPGKAYQVTYTGPVVTVKRTTSGTIKASASGVLTFVLPTPTKVAQTLKFSTTRSVKYGTADKTPGATSSNDITPISYKTSNSAIATIVAGQLHIKRTGVVTITASQAGSIYFTAAANVIQTLTVTPATLKISVPSNSRPYGSANPVVKPVYTGFVNGDTSITKLPVFTTAANATSIPGVYPVTASGAASVNYTISYLPGKITVTKAHLTITADSLSKVQGTANPVLTVSYNGFVNGQTAAVLTTLPKAATTATNSSPAGIYAIKVSGAAAANYSLIYIPGTLTVTTPPSANKIMSIAATNTIETNQTETEVTVPKALSPNGDGINDVFTIEGIDKFAENKVVIMNTTGALVYQVTGYNNIAKVFNGYNKDGILQKSGTYFYLVEYSTSTGLKRKTGYFILKY
;
A
#
# COMPACT_ATOMS: atom_id res chain seq x y z
N LEU A 1 30.02 59.79 13.19
CA LEU A 1 29.91 60.18 11.76
C LEU A 1 30.84 59.39 10.84
N SER A 2 32.16 59.39 11.03
CA SER A 2 33.10 58.51 10.30
C SER A 2 33.11 57.06 10.81
N ALA A 3 33.18 56.84 12.14
CA ALA A 3 33.05 55.49 12.71
C ALA A 3 31.75 54.78 12.25
N SER A 4 30.67 55.55 12.14
CA SER A 4 29.36 55.07 11.67
C SER A 4 29.26 54.73 10.17
N THR A 5 30.29 54.96 9.34
CA THR A 5 30.31 54.48 7.94
C THR A 5 31.03 53.14 7.77
N THR A 6 31.85 52.72 8.72
CA THR A 6 32.60 51.45 8.66
C THR A 6 31.96 50.35 9.52
N TYR A 7 31.31 50.75 10.62
CA TYR A 7 30.85 49.83 11.65
C TYR A 7 29.33 49.59 11.65
N LEU A 8 28.48 50.60 11.40
CA LEU A 8 27.02 50.48 11.56
C LEU A 8 26.30 49.89 10.32
N GLY A 9 27.03 49.18 9.46
CA GLY A 9 26.51 48.65 8.19
C GLY A 9 26.19 49.73 7.16
N PRO A 10 25.48 49.37 6.07
CA PRO A 10 25.01 50.35 5.11
C PRO A 10 24.04 51.33 5.77
N LYS A 11 24.42 52.61 5.72
CA LYS A 11 23.50 53.74 5.87
C LYS A 11 22.24 53.49 5.04
N THR A 12 21.11 54.00 5.51
CA THR A 12 19.99 54.29 4.59
C THR A 12 20.47 55.16 3.42
N LEU A 13 19.71 55.24 2.32
CA LEU A 13 19.92 56.25 1.26
C LEU A 13 19.93 57.71 1.76
N THR A 14 19.64 57.94 3.05
CA THR A 14 19.64 59.23 3.75
C THR A 14 20.61 59.30 4.94
N GLY A 15 21.50 58.32 5.15
CA GLY A 15 22.57 58.38 6.15
C GLY A 15 22.30 57.85 7.57
N ALA A 16 21.13 57.25 7.84
CA ALA A 16 20.73 56.82 9.20
C ALA A 16 21.13 55.37 9.54
N PRO A 17 21.27 55.01 10.83
CA PRO A 17 21.42 53.61 11.27
C PRO A 17 20.15 52.78 11.03
N GLN A 18 20.29 51.45 11.16
CA GLN A 18 19.17 50.49 11.04
C GLN A 18 18.04 50.78 12.03
N ARG A 19 16.80 50.44 11.63
CA ARG A 19 15.56 50.92 12.28
C ARG A 19 14.74 49.84 13.01
N ASP A 20 15.12 48.60 12.79
CA ASP A 20 14.61 47.36 13.39
C ASP A 20 15.50 46.89 14.55
N GLY A 21 16.79 47.22 14.54
CA GLY A 21 17.72 47.00 15.65
C GLY A 21 18.37 45.62 15.69
N ILE A 22 18.08 44.75 14.72
CA ILE A 22 18.89 43.54 14.47
C ILE A 22 20.18 44.00 13.78
N PRO A 23 21.37 43.69 14.32
CA PRO A 23 22.62 44.12 13.72
C PRO A 23 22.93 43.38 12.42
N VAL A 24 23.45 44.10 11.40
CA VAL A 24 23.88 43.53 10.11
C VAL A 24 24.71 42.26 10.29
N GLN A 25 25.88 42.37 10.95
CA GLN A 25 26.93 41.36 11.08
C GLN A 25 26.59 40.22 12.08
N GLY A 26 25.30 39.87 12.19
CA GLY A 26 24.79 39.01 13.25
C GLY A 26 25.03 39.55 14.66
N TRP A 27 24.58 38.79 15.66
CA TRP A 27 24.63 39.21 17.07
C TRP A 27 26.01 39.08 17.73
N SER A 28 26.98 38.41 17.08
CA SER A 28 28.38 38.35 17.54
C SER A 28 29.07 39.69 17.26
N TYR A 29 29.63 39.86 16.06
CA TYR A 29 30.39 41.04 15.65
C TYR A 29 29.55 42.32 15.65
N GLY A 30 28.28 42.24 15.26
CA GLY A 30 27.35 43.36 15.33
C GLY A 30 26.93 43.73 16.75
N GLY A 31 26.95 42.77 17.67
CA GLY A 31 26.76 43.02 19.10
C GLY A 31 27.96 43.76 19.72
N GLU A 32 29.19 43.33 19.43
CA GLU A 32 30.41 44.06 19.82
C GLU A 32 30.49 45.44 19.19
N THR A 33 30.06 45.58 17.94
CA THR A 33 29.98 46.88 17.27
C THR A 33 28.98 47.83 17.96
N THR A 34 27.83 47.30 18.41
CA THR A 34 26.85 48.08 19.19
C THR A 34 27.44 48.49 20.55
N ASN A 35 28.22 47.61 21.19
CA ASN A 35 28.93 47.90 22.44
C ASN A 35 29.90 49.09 22.30
N PHE A 36 30.71 49.13 21.23
CA PHE A 36 31.62 50.26 20.96
C PHE A 36 30.87 51.58 20.71
N LEU A 37 29.70 51.54 20.06
CA LEU A 37 28.88 52.74 19.89
C LEU A 37 28.35 53.26 21.24
N ILE A 38 27.97 52.37 22.17
CA ILE A 38 27.55 52.78 23.52
C ILE A 38 28.73 53.37 24.30
N ASP A 39 29.92 52.76 24.23
CA ASP A 39 31.13 53.31 24.86
C ASP A 39 31.45 54.72 24.33
N PHE A 40 31.34 54.94 23.02
CA PHE A 40 31.51 56.26 22.40
C PHE A 40 30.47 57.27 22.92
N CYS A 41 29.18 56.92 22.94
CA CYS A 41 28.14 57.82 23.46
C CYS A 41 28.34 58.15 24.94
N TYR A 42 28.77 57.18 25.75
CA TYR A 42 29.05 57.38 27.18
C TYR A 42 30.30 58.24 27.38
N ALA A 43 31.37 58.01 26.62
CA ALA A 43 32.59 58.81 26.66
C ALA A 43 32.34 60.28 26.27
N VAL A 44 31.57 60.54 25.21
CA VAL A 44 31.16 61.91 24.83
C VAL A 44 30.38 62.56 25.96
N LYS A 45 29.37 61.88 26.51
CA LYS A 45 28.54 62.39 27.61
C LYS A 45 29.34 62.69 28.88
N THR A 46 30.32 61.85 29.22
CA THR A 46 31.21 62.08 30.38
C THR A 46 32.24 63.19 30.13
N ALA A 47 32.77 63.32 28.91
CA ALA A 47 33.80 64.31 28.60
C ALA A 47 33.26 65.72 28.29
N THR A 48 32.00 65.83 27.83
CA THR A 48 31.42 67.10 27.33
C THR A 48 30.08 67.48 27.97
N GLY A 49 29.39 66.54 28.61
CA GLY A 49 28.00 66.69 29.04
C GLY A 49 26.95 66.44 27.94
N GLU A 50 27.34 66.28 26.67
CA GLU A 50 26.40 66.05 25.57
C GLU A 50 25.82 64.63 25.59
N ASP A 51 24.50 64.51 25.78
CA ASP A 51 23.79 63.24 25.68
C ASP A 51 23.26 63.01 24.25
N LEU A 52 24.11 62.41 23.42
CA LEU A 52 23.81 62.04 22.03
C LEU A 52 22.53 61.19 21.85
N VAL A 53 22.10 60.48 22.90
CA VAL A 53 20.92 59.58 22.86
C VAL A 53 19.66 60.29 23.38
N ALA A 54 19.81 61.39 24.12
CA ALA A 54 18.73 62.35 24.34
C ALA A 54 18.49 63.24 23.11
N THR A 55 19.53 63.59 22.34
CA THR A 55 19.46 64.55 21.22
C THR A 55 19.19 63.91 19.85
N ASP A 56 19.80 62.77 19.48
CA ASP A 56 19.55 62.11 18.20
C ASP A 56 18.45 61.03 18.32
N ALA A 57 17.28 61.34 17.76
CA ALA A 57 16.13 60.43 17.70
C ALA A 57 16.39 59.12 16.93
N ASN A 58 17.37 59.07 16.01
CA ASN A 58 17.76 57.85 15.31
C ASN A 58 18.66 56.97 16.18
N LEU A 59 19.63 57.53 16.92
CA LEU A 59 20.44 56.78 17.89
C LEU A 59 19.56 56.22 19.01
N LYS A 60 18.64 57.04 19.54
CA LYS A 60 17.65 56.60 20.52
C LYS A 60 16.80 55.45 20.01
N ARG A 61 16.23 55.57 18.80
CA ARG A 61 15.43 54.51 18.17
C ARG A 61 16.25 53.26 17.92
N PHE A 62 17.48 53.37 17.44
CA PHE A 62 18.39 52.24 17.22
C PHE A 62 18.60 51.45 18.52
N PHE A 63 19.05 52.09 19.60
CA PHE A 63 19.26 51.40 20.87
C PHE A 63 17.97 50.82 21.46
N SER A 64 16.85 51.57 21.44
CA SER A 64 15.53 51.06 21.85
C SER A 64 15.16 49.80 21.07
N LYS A 65 15.35 49.79 19.75
CA LYS A 65 15.02 48.66 18.89
C LYS A 65 15.97 47.48 19.03
N THR A 66 17.27 47.70 19.22
CA THR A 66 18.21 46.62 19.55
C THR A 66 17.88 45.99 20.90
N SER A 67 17.37 46.76 21.87
CA SER A 67 16.90 46.22 23.16
C SER A 67 15.63 45.37 23.03
N GLU A 68 14.76 45.65 22.05
CA GLU A 68 13.62 44.80 21.68
C GLU A 68 14.09 43.53 20.96
N ALA A 69 14.86 43.70 19.88
CA ALA A 69 15.31 42.63 19.01
C ALA A 69 16.16 41.57 19.74
N ILE A 70 17.07 41.98 20.64
CA ILE A 70 17.95 41.04 21.35
C ILE A 70 17.16 40.11 22.27
N VAL A 71 16.12 40.61 22.95
CA VAL A 71 15.22 39.80 23.82
C VAL A 71 14.45 38.75 23.00
N HIS A 72 14.23 39.01 21.72
CA HIS A 72 13.63 38.06 20.79
C HIS A 72 14.64 37.10 20.16
N ALA A 73 15.90 37.50 19.98
CA ALA A 73 16.98 36.64 19.52
C ALA A 73 17.33 35.52 20.51
N TYR A 74 17.19 35.75 21.82
CA TYR A 74 17.44 34.72 22.85
C TYR A 74 16.54 33.48 22.71
N PHE A 75 17.14 32.28 22.76
CA PHE A 75 16.46 30.99 22.71
C PHE A 75 15.64 30.71 23.99
N PRO A 76 14.78 29.67 24.02
CA PRO A 76 13.93 29.36 25.17
C PRO A 76 14.70 29.12 26.48
N ASN A 77 15.93 28.60 26.42
CA ASN A 77 16.81 28.44 27.58
C ASN A 77 17.30 29.78 28.20
N ARG A 78 17.12 30.92 27.52
CA ARG A 78 17.54 32.28 27.96
C ARG A 78 19.04 32.40 28.28
N PHE A 79 19.84 31.50 27.73
CA PHE A 79 21.30 31.48 27.83
C PHE A 79 21.90 31.74 26.43
N GLN A 80 21.50 30.94 25.45
CA GLN A 80 21.89 31.05 24.06
C GLN A 80 20.96 32.00 23.29
N TYR A 81 21.41 32.51 22.15
CA TYR A 81 20.62 33.31 21.23
C TYR A 81 21.00 32.99 19.77
N ASP A 82 20.21 33.55 18.84
CA ASP A 82 20.40 33.51 17.39
C ASP A 82 21.86 33.67 16.91
N ASN A 83 22.49 32.54 16.58
CA ASN A 83 23.88 32.45 16.16
C ASN A 83 24.07 32.19 14.65
N SER A 84 23.12 32.62 13.82
CA SER A 84 23.33 32.74 12.37
C SER A 84 24.31 33.87 12.07
N ASN A 85 24.94 33.86 10.88
CA ASN A 85 26.14 34.64 10.55
C ASN A 85 27.34 34.24 11.44
N ASP A 86 28.51 34.84 11.25
CA ASP A 86 29.73 34.36 11.90
C ASP A 86 29.64 34.38 13.44
N ASN A 87 29.99 33.24 14.04
CA ASN A 87 29.97 33.03 15.47
C ASN A 87 31.21 32.22 15.92
N GLY A 88 31.87 32.67 16.99
CA GLY A 88 33.08 32.02 17.52
C GLY A 88 32.80 30.92 18.57
N SER A 89 31.63 30.26 18.56
CA SER A 89 31.25 29.33 19.63
C SER A 89 30.10 28.37 19.27
N PHE A 90 30.38 27.07 19.41
CA PHE A 90 29.42 25.97 19.26
C PHE A 90 28.11 26.15 20.05
N LEU A 91 28.17 26.78 21.24
CA LEU A 91 27.00 27.06 22.08
C LEU A 91 26.27 28.36 21.69
N GLY A 92 26.49 28.85 20.47
CA GLY A 92 26.16 30.20 20.07
C GLY A 92 27.21 31.20 20.55
N CYS A 93 27.33 32.31 19.82
CA CYS A 93 28.30 33.35 20.12
C CYS A 93 28.09 33.94 21.53
N THR A 94 29.20 34.31 22.17
CA THR A 94 29.15 35.20 23.32
C THR A 94 29.07 36.63 22.80
N ALA A 95 27.88 37.11 22.46
CA ALA A 95 27.62 38.56 22.49
C ALA A 95 28.13 39.02 23.85
N SER A 96 28.94 40.10 23.87
CA SER A 96 29.55 40.56 25.13
C SER A 96 28.46 40.56 26.20
N TYR A 97 28.68 39.87 27.32
CA TYR A 97 27.63 39.66 28.32
C TYR A 97 27.06 41.02 28.77
N ALA A 98 27.87 42.08 28.66
CA ALA A 98 27.49 43.44 28.93
C ALA A 98 26.55 44.09 27.88
N LEU A 99 26.32 43.60 26.66
CA LEU A 99 25.47 44.32 25.69
C LEU A 99 24.07 44.64 26.26
N PRO A 100 23.31 43.70 26.86
CA PRO A 100 22.11 44.04 27.61
C PRO A 100 22.36 45.05 28.76
N LEU A 101 23.45 44.91 29.53
CA LEU A 101 23.82 45.82 30.63
C LEU A 101 24.08 47.27 30.14
N ARG A 102 24.79 47.43 29.02
CA ARG A 102 25.09 48.69 28.36
C ARG A 102 23.82 49.29 27.75
N LEU A 103 22.93 48.46 27.22
CA LEU A 103 21.59 48.90 26.78
C LEU A 103 20.74 49.41 27.96
N THR A 104 20.76 48.79 29.15
CA THR A 104 20.06 49.36 30.33
C THR A 104 20.67 50.69 30.79
N ALA A 105 21.97 50.88 30.57
CA ALA A 105 22.68 52.13 30.86
C ALA A 105 22.34 53.26 29.89
N ILE A 106 22.39 53.01 28.57
CA ILE A 106 22.20 54.05 27.55
C ILE A 106 20.72 54.43 27.36
N LEU A 107 19.79 53.52 27.71
CA LEU A 107 18.34 53.73 27.66
C LEU A 107 17.74 54.10 29.03
N GLU A 108 18.55 54.52 30.00
CA GLU A 108 18.09 54.79 31.36
C GLU A 108 16.96 55.85 31.41
N GLY A 109 15.93 55.60 32.22
CA GLY A 109 14.74 56.44 32.31
C GLY A 109 13.67 56.17 31.25
N THR A 110 13.97 55.42 30.18
CA THR A 110 12.98 55.00 29.18
C THR A 110 12.24 53.71 29.59
N PRO A 111 11.02 53.45 29.05
CA PRO A 111 10.35 52.15 29.20
C PRO A 111 11.20 50.99 28.68
N GLU A 112 11.89 51.18 27.55
CA GLU A 112 12.73 50.17 26.91
C GLU A 112 13.93 49.81 27.81
N GLY A 113 14.57 50.82 28.40
CA GLY A 113 15.63 50.66 29.41
C GLY A 113 15.17 49.85 30.63
N ALA A 114 13.95 50.11 31.13
CA ALA A 114 13.39 49.36 32.25
C ALA A 114 13.03 47.90 31.91
N ASN A 115 12.64 47.65 30.65
CA ASN A 115 12.37 46.31 30.11
C ASN A 115 13.66 45.49 29.95
N ILE A 116 14.71 46.06 29.36
CA ILE A 116 16.00 45.37 29.20
C ILE A 116 16.74 45.21 30.53
N GLU A 117 16.58 46.13 31.49
CA GLU A 117 17.02 45.95 32.90
C GLU A 117 16.33 44.76 33.58
N TYR A 118 15.01 44.62 33.39
CA TYR A 118 14.28 43.45 33.90
C TYR A 118 14.80 42.16 33.24
N TRP A 119 14.97 42.16 31.92
CA TRP A 119 15.43 40.98 31.20
C TRP A 119 16.87 40.58 31.58
N TYR A 120 17.79 41.54 31.65
CA TYR A 120 19.18 41.35 32.11
C TYR A 120 19.26 40.73 33.51
N LYS A 121 18.33 41.09 34.42
CA LYS A 121 18.23 40.53 35.79
C LYS A 121 17.54 39.15 35.85
N ASN A 122 16.76 38.75 34.85
CA ASN A 122 15.94 37.53 34.85
C ASN A 122 16.34 36.49 33.77
N ARG A 123 17.46 36.71 33.07
CA ARG A 123 18.10 35.70 32.21
C ARG A 123 18.94 34.72 33.02
N GLN A 124 19.23 33.55 32.45
CA GLN A 124 20.19 32.65 33.05
C GLN A 124 21.61 33.14 32.82
N GLN A 125 22.48 32.96 33.82
CA GLN A 125 23.92 33.18 33.64
C GLN A 125 24.50 32.06 32.77
N PRO A 126 25.56 32.33 31.99
CA PRO A 126 26.36 31.25 31.41
C PRO A 126 26.89 30.34 32.53
N VAL A 127 26.64 29.04 32.42
CA VAL A 127 27.39 28.05 33.20
C VAL A 127 28.78 27.93 32.56
N ASN A 128 29.85 27.84 33.36
CA ASN A 128 31.20 27.61 32.86
C ASN A 128 31.32 26.20 32.26
N LEU A 129 30.96 26.04 30.99
CA LEU A 129 30.87 24.74 30.31
C LEU A 129 32.10 24.36 29.46
N LEU A 130 33.05 25.29 29.22
CA LEU A 130 34.28 25.00 28.48
C LEU A 130 35.52 25.61 29.16
N THR A 131 36.50 24.77 29.47
CA THR A 131 37.82 25.16 29.98
C THR A 131 38.72 25.68 28.85
N GLY A 132 38.47 26.92 28.42
CA GLY A 132 39.32 27.61 27.46
C GLY A 132 38.69 28.92 27.01
N ASN A 133 37.52 28.83 26.37
CA ASN A 133 36.83 30.00 25.83
C ASN A 133 36.05 30.73 26.94
N LYS A 134 36.59 31.85 27.42
CA LYS A 134 35.99 32.65 28.48
C LYS A 134 34.79 33.41 27.90
N GLY A 135 33.59 32.85 28.08
CA GLY A 135 32.36 33.64 27.98
C GLY A 135 32.33 34.68 29.10
N TYR A 136 32.97 35.82 28.87
CA TYR A 136 33.26 36.83 29.90
C TYR A 136 31.96 37.26 30.60
N PRO A 137 31.74 36.94 31.89
CA PRO A 137 30.76 37.69 32.66
C PRO A 137 31.21 39.15 32.67
N ALA A 138 30.28 40.11 32.52
CA ALA A 138 30.62 41.54 32.34
C ALA A 138 31.80 41.93 33.24
N LEU A 139 32.85 42.41 32.60
CA LEU A 139 34.16 42.60 33.21
C LEU A 139 34.04 43.52 34.43
N SER A 140 35.00 43.45 35.34
CA SER A 140 35.00 44.29 36.54
C SER A 140 34.81 45.77 36.21
N TRP A 141 35.41 46.25 35.11
CA TRP A 141 35.22 47.60 34.59
C TRP A 141 33.83 47.86 33.99
N GLU A 142 33.24 46.91 33.26
CA GLU A 142 31.89 47.07 32.69
C GLU A 142 30.82 47.13 33.79
N LYS A 143 30.97 46.31 34.83
CA LYS A 143 30.12 46.38 36.03
C LYS A 143 30.35 47.66 36.82
N LEU A 144 31.57 48.21 36.84
CA LEU A 144 31.88 49.48 37.49
C LEU A 144 31.28 50.69 36.75
N LEU A 145 31.36 50.73 35.41
CA LEU A 145 30.84 51.85 34.61
C LEU A 145 29.32 51.77 34.39
N TYR A 146 28.79 50.58 34.13
CA TYR A 146 27.40 50.39 33.68
C TYR A 146 26.50 49.69 34.71
N GLY A 147 27.07 49.03 35.73
CA GLY A 147 26.33 48.32 36.77
C GLY A 147 25.88 49.22 37.92
N LYS A 148 24.63 49.67 37.88
CA LYS A 148 23.94 50.32 39.00
C LYS A 148 22.48 49.87 39.07
N THR A 149 21.85 50.08 40.23
CA THR A 149 20.43 49.76 40.44
C THR A 149 19.54 50.68 39.61
N ARG A 150 18.98 50.19 38.51
CA ARG A 150 17.94 50.90 37.74
C ARG A 150 16.55 50.31 37.99
N LYS A 151 15.52 51.11 37.65
CA LYS A 151 14.11 50.69 37.64
C LYS A 151 13.94 49.53 36.65
N THR A 152 13.34 48.44 37.12
CA THR A 152 12.86 47.34 36.26
C THR A 152 11.39 47.57 35.88
N THR A 153 10.96 46.99 34.77
CA THR A 153 9.54 46.80 34.42
C THR A 153 9.44 45.48 33.68
N SER A 154 8.52 44.61 34.07
CA SER A 154 8.32 43.33 33.37
C SER A 154 7.74 43.63 31.98
N PRO A 155 8.43 43.31 30.88
CA PRO A 155 7.94 43.64 29.55
C PRO A 155 6.73 42.78 29.18
N THR A 156 5.67 43.42 28.70
CA THR A 156 4.58 42.72 28.00
C THR A 156 5.08 42.34 26.61
N LEU A 157 5.85 41.25 26.54
CA LEU A 157 6.54 40.77 25.34
C LEU A 157 5.55 40.21 24.30
N LYS A 158 4.98 41.12 23.53
CA LYS A 158 4.32 40.86 22.24
C LYS A 158 5.26 40.10 21.29
N PRO A 159 4.77 39.51 20.19
CA PRO A 159 5.63 39.09 19.09
C PRO A 159 6.54 40.24 18.61
N TYR A 160 7.72 39.92 18.05
CA TYR A 160 8.63 40.93 17.50
C TYR A 160 8.04 41.57 16.24
N TYR A 161 8.28 42.87 16.05
CA TYR A 161 7.90 43.61 14.85
C TYR A 161 9.11 44.42 14.31
N PRO A 162 9.83 43.93 13.28
CA PRO A 162 10.76 44.79 12.56
C PRO A 162 9.98 45.93 11.90
N GLU A 163 10.49 47.17 11.98
CA GLU A 163 9.73 48.37 11.57
C GLU A 163 9.76 48.63 10.05
N THR A 164 9.51 47.59 9.27
CA THR A 164 9.27 47.63 7.83
C THR A 164 7.77 47.62 7.55
N THR A 165 7.14 48.80 7.51
CA THR A 165 5.72 48.94 7.11
C THR A 165 5.57 48.82 5.59
N VAL A 166 5.90 47.66 5.01
CA VAL A 166 5.76 47.40 3.57
C VAL A 166 4.28 47.36 3.22
N ASN A 167 3.72 48.51 2.83
CA ASN A 167 2.37 48.59 2.29
C ASN A 167 2.44 48.28 0.79
N ILE A 168 2.31 46.98 0.46
CA ILE A 168 2.78 46.37 -0.81
C ILE A 168 2.08 46.87 -2.08
N TYR A 169 1.02 47.68 -1.96
CA TYR A 169 0.35 48.36 -3.07
C TYR A 169 0.75 49.84 -3.21
N LYS A 170 1.76 50.29 -2.47
CA LYS A 170 2.40 51.60 -2.62
C LYS A 170 3.86 51.40 -3.00
N THR A 171 4.23 51.89 -4.18
CA THR A 171 5.50 51.61 -4.88
C THR A 171 6.75 52.30 -4.29
N THR A 172 6.63 52.92 -3.10
CA THR A 172 7.68 53.71 -2.46
C THR A 172 8.45 52.91 -1.40
N ALA A 173 9.42 52.12 -1.84
CA ALA A 173 10.34 51.43 -0.92
C ALA A 173 11.34 52.42 -0.31
N VAL A 174 11.19 52.75 0.98
CA VAL A 174 12.11 53.64 1.72
C VAL A 174 12.42 53.02 3.09
N ASN A 175 13.71 52.76 3.33
CA ASN A 175 14.29 52.17 4.55
C ASN A 175 13.80 50.76 4.90
N LYS A 176 14.70 49.79 4.75
CA LYS A 176 14.58 48.45 5.33
C LYS A 176 15.53 48.28 6.52
N GLY A 177 15.15 47.39 7.44
CA GLY A 177 16.08 46.78 8.39
C GLY A 177 16.79 45.57 7.77
N LEU A 178 17.23 44.61 8.58
CA LEU A 178 17.38 43.24 8.08
C LEU A 178 15.99 42.64 7.88
N ASP A 179 15.81 41.88 6.80
CA ASP A 179 14.58 41.12 6.55
C ASP A 179 14.61 39.79 7.34
N LYS A 180 14.95 39.84 8.64
CA LYS A 180 15.05 38.71 9.58
C LYS A 180 13.97 38.78 10.68
N PHE A 181 13.32 37.65 10.94
CA PHE A 181 12.08 37.58 11.73
C PHE A 181 12.18 36.56 12.86
N TYR A 182 12.04 37.02 14.11
CA TYR A 182 12.03 36.17 15.31
C TYR A 182 10.62 35.79 15.74
N MET A 183 10.39 34.49 15.90
CA MET A 183 9.12 33.90 16.27
C MET A 183 9.26 33.06 17.53
N ARG A 184 8.26 33.14 18.40
CA ARG A 184 8.15 32.30 19.60
C ARG A 184 6.71 31.79 19.73
N GLN A 185 6.52 30.63 20.36
CA GLN A 185 5.20 30.10 20.72
C GLN A 185 4.64 30.88 21.92
N ASP A 186 5.42 30.92 22.99
CA ASP A 186 5.19 31.62 24.26
C ASP A 186 6.56 31.84 24.94
N TRP A 187 6.60 32.38 26.17
CA TRP A 187 7.86 32.73 26.88
C TRP A 187 8.32 31.70 27.93
N THR A 188 7.76 30.49 27.93
CA THR A 188 8.28 29.36 28.73
C THR A 188 9.62 28.87 28.18
N LYS A 189 10.36 28.08 28.97
CA LYS A 189 11.63 27.52 28.51
C LYS A 189 11.48 26.34 27.53
N THR A 190 10.30 25.72 27.46
CA THR A 190 10.02 24.61 26.53
C THR A 190 9.25 25.05 25.29
N ALA A 191 9.03 26.36 25.14
CA ALA A 191 8.44 26.98 23.98
C ALA A 191 9.22 26.67 22.70
N THR A 192 8.53 26.65 21.57
CA THR A 192 9.19 26.70 20.27
C THR A 192 9.66 28.13 19.99
N TRP A 193 10.94 28.27 19.61
CA TRP A 193 11.52 29.46 19.03
C TRP A 193 11.92 29.18 17.58
N ALA A 194 11.84 30.19 16.72
CA ALA A 194 12.28 30.08 15.35
C ALA A 194 12.76 31.43 14.80
N ALA A 195 13.71 31.38 13.86
CA ALA A 195 14.13 32.52 13.05
C ALA A 195 13.94 32.21 11.56
N LEU A 196 13.58 33.22 10.79
CA LEU A 196 13.44 33.17 9.34
C LEU A 196 14.13 34.38 8.72
N GLU A 197 14.97 34.16 7.73
CA GLU A 197 15.71 35.20 7.00
C GLU A 197 15.13 35.28 5.59
N MET A 198 14.45 36.37 5.26
CA MET A 198 13.69 36.52 4.00
C MET A 198 14.34 37.47 2.99
N GLY A 199 15.62 37.81 3.22
CA GLY A 199 16.48 38.45 2.23
C GLY A 199 17.84 38.81 2.80
N VAL A 200 18.83 38.89 1.91
CA VAL A 200 20.19 39.35 2.22
C VAL A 200 20.26 40.89 2.13
N ALA A 201 21.01 41.49 3.05
CA ALA A 201 21.51 42.86 2.93
C ALA A 201 22.99 42.79 2.59
N ALA A 202 23.38 43.24 1.40
CA ALA A 202 24.76 43.16 0.93
C ALA A 202 25.73 43.93 1.86
N TYR A 203 26.61 43.19 2.53
CA TYR A 203 27.77 43.73 3.23
C TYR A 203 28.94 42.74 3.18
N ASP A 204 30.03 43.11 3.87
CA ASP A 204 31.35 42.48 3.89
C ASP A 204 31.61 41.68 5.18
N GLN A 205 32.58 40.78 5.13
CA GLN A 205 33.18 40.02 6.26
C GLN A 205 32.31 38.93 6.91
N HIS A 206 31.21 39.25 7.61
CA HIS A 206 30.63 38.31 8.59
C HIS A 206 29.23 37.76 8.30
N ASN A 207 28.60 38.17 7.20
CA ASN A 207 27.26 37.72 6.82
C ASN A 207 27.27 36.57 5.82
N HIS A 208 26.38 35.59 6.03
CA HIS A 208 26.26 34.40 5.20
C HIS A 208 25.28 34.62 4.04
N SER A 209 25.48 33.91 2.92
CA SER A 209 24.55 33.90 1.78
C SER A 209 23.38 32.96 2.09
N ASN A 210 22.45 33.43 2.92
CA ASN A 210 21.47 32.61 3.63
C ASN A 210 19.99 32.99 3.37
N ALA A 211 19.68 33.60 2.23
CA ALA A 211 18.31 34.03 1.91
C ALA A 211 17.32 32.86 1.93
N GLY A 212 16.17 33.07 2.58
CA GLY A 212 15.18 32.04 2.85
C GLY A 212 15.51 31.12 4.04
N HIS A 213 16.69 31.22 4.67
CA HIS A 213 17.09 30.34 5.77
C HIS A 213 16.04 30.32 6.89
N PHE A 214 15.71 29.12 7.36
CA PHE A 214 14.75 28.89 8.43
C PHE A 214 15.34 28.00 9.53
N LYS A 215 15.12 28.37 10.80
CA LYS A 215 15.75 27.77 11.98
C LYS A 215 14.72 27.51 13.07
N ILE A 216 14.84 26.41 13.81
CA ILE A 216 13.94 26.04 14.93
C ILE A 216 14.76 25.56 16.13
N VAL A 217 14.49 26.12 17.31
CA VAL A 217 15.03 25.67 18.61
C VAL A 217 13.86 25.45 19.56
N ARG A 218 13.86 24.35 20.32
CA ARG A 218 12.79 24.06 21.28
C ARG A 218 13.32 23.24 22.46
N GLY A 219 13.22 23.77 23.66
CA GLY A 219 13.69 23.11 24.88
C GLY A 219 14.67 23.96 25.66
N ASP A 220 15.10 23.45 26.81
CA ASP A 220 15.92 24.19 27.76
C ASP A 220 17.27 23.53 28.09
N SER A 221 17.76 22.65 27.21
CA SER A 221 19.14 22.14 27.29
C SER A 221 20.15 23.30 27.27
N HIS A 222 21.24 23.11 28.03
CA HIS A 222 22.29 24.13 28.23
C HIS A 222 23.54 23.85 27.35
N ASP A 223 23.47 22.78 26.56
CA ASP A 223 24.50 22.19 25.69
C ASP A 223 24.23 22.45 24.18
N GLY A 224 23.08 23.03 23.84
CA GLY A 224 22.66 23.29 22.45
C GLY A 224 21.96 22.14 21.74
N ASP A 225 21.87 20.94 22.34
CA ASP A 225 21.31 19.76 21.66
C ASP A 225 19.82 19.91 21.29
N ASP A 226 19.04 20.73 21.99
CA ASP A 226 17.62 21.00 21.69
C ASP A 226 17.37 21.91 20.45
N HIS A 227 18.39 22.14 19.62
CA HIS A 227 18.22 22.74 18.29
C HIS A 227 17.59 21.73 17.31
N LEU A 228 16.38 22.02 16.84
CA LEU A 228 15.59 21.11 16.00
C LEU A 228 15.84 21.25 14.49
N LEU A 229 16.23 22.44 14.05
CA LEU A 229 16.58 22.74 12.66
C LEU A 229 17.63 23.87 12.69
N VAL A 230 18.82 23.62 12.14
CA VAL A 230 20.02 24.49 12.22
C VAL A 230 20.56 24.81 10.84
N GLY A 231 21.44 25.81 10.70
CA GLY A 231 22.41 25.84 9.61
C GLY A 231 23.62 24.96 9.94
N ALA A 232 24.14 24.26 8.95
CA ALA A 232 25.40 23.52 9.10
C ALA A 232 26.59 24.48 9.33
N ASN A 233 26.49 25.71 8.80
CA ASN A 233 27.44 26.80 9.01
C ASN A 233 27.32 27.48 10.39
N GLU A 234 26.35 27.10 11.23
CA GLU A 234 26.15 27.69 12.56
C GLU A 234 26.78 26.87 13.69
N ILE A 235 27.26 25.65 13.40
CA ILE A 235 27.63 24.62 14.37
C ILE A 235 28.99 24.03 13.97
N GLY A 236 30.03 24.13 14.80
CA GLY A 236 31.33 23.57 14.45
C GLY A 236 32.28 23.37 15.63
N THR A 237 33.24 22.46 15.46
CA THR A 237 34.16 21.99 16.52
C THR A 237 35.61 22.27 16.15
N GLY A 238 36.20 23.27 16.81
CA GLY A 238 37.62 23.63 16.70
C GLY A 238 38.07 24.43 17.92
N ALA A 239 39.39 24.55 18.14
CA ALA A 239 39.94 25.32 19.26
C ALA A 239 39.57 26.82 19.22
N ASN A 240 39.28 27.34 18.03
CA ASN A 240 38.86 28.71 17.75
C ASN A 240 37.33 28.85 17.59
N GLY A 241 36.55 27.78 17.79
CA GLY A 241 35.18 27.66 17.28
C GLY A 241 35.17 27.34 15.79
N ILE A 242 34.17 27.86 15.05
CA ILE A 242 34.32 28.06 13.61
C ILE A 242 35.14 29.35 13.44
N ASP A 243 36.34 29.25 12.86
CA ASP A 243 36.98 30.44 12.28
C ASP A 243 36.11 30.91 11.09
N GLY A 244 35.56 32.12 11.22
CA GLY A 244 34.76 32.83 10.20
C GLY A 244 35.59 33.27 8.99
N SER A 245 36.31 32.32 8.40
CA SER A 245 37.22 32.49 7.27
C SER A 245 37.20 31.30 6.30
N SER A 246 36.55 30.18 6.67
CA SER A 246 36.29 29.12 5.71
C SER A 246 35.18 29.55 4.72
N ASN A 247 35.51 29.59 3.43
CA ASN A 247 34.61 30.10 2.39
C ASN A 247 33.24 29.39 2.32
N TYR A 248 33.15 28.16 2.84
CA TYR A 248 31.90 27.38 2.86
C TYR A 248 30.94 27.76 3.99
N ALA A 249 31.38 28.43 5.06
CA ALA A 249 30.47 28.95 6.08
C ALA A 249 29.53 30.03 5.50
N PHE A 250 30.03 30.81 4.54
CA PHE A 250 29.29 31.86 3.84
C PHE A 250 28.33 31.35 2.76
N ALA A 251 28.32 30.05 2.45
CA ALA A 251 27.59 29.49 1.31
C ALA A 251 26.16 29.03 1.67
N SER A 252 25.21 29.24 0.75
CA SER A 252 23.81 28.79 0.93
C SER A 252 23.66 27.26 1.00
N SER A 253 24.67 26.51 0.55
CA SER A 253 24.72 25.04 0.60
C SER A 253 24.54 24.49 2.02
N ALA A 254 24.94 25.26 3.04
CA ALA A 254 24.82 24.96 4.47
C ALA A 254 23.54 25.50 5.14
N SER A 255 22.63 26.12 4.37
CA SER A 255 21.44 26.82 4.86
C SER A 255 20.12 26.13 4.48
N ASN A 256 19.08 26.34 5.30
CA ASN A 256 17.77 25.69 5.12
C ASN A 256 16.91 26.35 4.04
N THR A 257 17.41 26.33 2.81
CA THR A 257 16.85 27.00 1.64
C THR A 257 17.06 26.13 0.38
N LEU A 258 16.89 26.73 -0.80
CA LEU A 258 17.12 26.07 -2.08
C LEU A 258 18.62 26.06 -2.41
N PHE A 259 19.15 24.88 -2.71
CA PHE A 259 20.46 24.67 -3.33
C PHE A 259 20.27 24.25 -4.80
N ILE A 260 21.09 24.80 -5.70
CA ILE A 260 21.04 24.53 -7.14
C ILE A 260 22.45 24.15 -7.59
N ASP A 261 22.63 22.91 -8.02
CA ASP A 261 23.88 22.40 -8.58
C ASP A 261 23.89 22.68 -10.10
N ASP A 262 24.44 23.84 -10.51
CA ASP A 262 24.51 24.25 -11.94
C ASP A 262 25.93 24.37 -12.55
N PHE A 263 26.92 23.77 -11.88
CA PHE A 263 28.26 23.42 -12.40
C PHE A 263 29.17 24.55 -12.94
N ASP A 264 28.76 25.82 -12.89
CA ASP A 264 29.56 26.97 -13.35
C ASP A 264 29.34 28.26 -12.54
N ASP A 265 28.60 28.22 -11.43
CA ASP A 265 28.12 29.44 -10.79
C ASP A 265 29.12 30.09 -9.81
N TYR A 266 29.96 30.95 -10.39
CA TYR A 266 31.03 31.69 -9.73
C TYR A 266 30.52 32.98 -9.04
N ASP A 267 30.66 33.08 -7.71
CA ASP A 267 30.71 34.39 -7.03
C ASP A 267 32.10 35.02 -7.29
N ALA A 268 32.11 36.24 -7.81
CA ALA A 268 33.31 36.92 -8.30
C ALA A 268 34.02 37.78 -7.23
N ARG A 269 33.70 37.62 -5.94
CA ARG A 269 34.42 38.32 -4.87
C ARG A 269 35.82 37.72 -4.61
N SER A 270 36.82 38.54 -4.90
CA SER A 270 38.24 38.39 -4.56
C SER A 270 38.95 37.12 -5.08
N GLN A 271 40.25 37.04 -4.82
CA GLN A 271 41.06 35.84 -5.05
C GLN A 271 41.00 34.87 -3.87
N ASP A 272 40.23 35.20 -2.83
CA ASP A 272 40.17 34.48 -1.54
C ASP A 272 38.93 33.59 -1.45
N HIS A 273 37.76 34.00 -1.96
CA HIS A 273 36.50 33.23 -1.89
C HIS A 273 36.38 32.15 -2.97
N ILE A 274 37.45 31.37 -3.17
CA ILE A 274 37.58 30.42 -4.27
C ILE A 274 36.64 29.22 -4.11
N ASN A 275 35.82 28.96 -5.15
CA ASN A 275 35.13 27.69 -5.45
C ASN A 275 33.94 27.27 -4.53
N THR A 276 33.05 28.19 -4.17
CA THR A 276 31.69 27.79 -3.74
C THR A 276 30.89 27.27 -4.94
N THR A 277 30.33 26.06 -4.83
CA THR A 277 29.62 25.40 -5.94
C THR A 277 28.11 25.40 -5.72
N GLY A 278 27.39 26.24 -6.46
CA GLY A 278 25.93 26.21 -6.58
C GLY A 278 25.17 26.91 -5.44
N GLY A 279 24.29 27.85 -5.81
CA GLY A 279 23.36 28.49 -4.88
C GLY A 279 23.38 30.01 -4.92
N GLN A 280 23.49 30.64 -3.76
CA GLN A 280 23.38 32.08 -3.59
C GLN A 280 24.74 32.79 -3.63
N THR A 281 24.72 34.04 -4.02
CA THR A 281 25.84 34.97 -3.95
C THR A 281 25.69 35.95 -2.81
N SER A 282 26.82 36.57 -2.49
CA SER A 282 26.95 37.67 -1.56
C SER A 282 26.27 39.00 -1.99
N TYR A 283 25.67 39.08 -3.19
CA TYR A 283 25.20 40.33 -3.84
C TYR A 283 23.67 40.51 -3.95
N GLY A 284 22.87 39.56 -3.48
CA GLY A 284 21.40 39.62 -3.57
C GLY A 284 20.75 40.76 -2.77
N TYR A 285 19.57 41.20 -3.22
CA TYR A 285 18.70 42.19 -2.56
C TYR A 285 17.24 41.77 -2.67
N ASP A 286 16.87 40.74 -1.91
CA ASP A 286 15.52 40.18 -1.93
C ASP A 286 14.50 41.10 -1.24
N VAL A 287 13.21 40.77 -1.38
CA VAL A 287 12.13 41.64 -0.92
C VAL A 287 10.98 40.83 -0.31
N PRO A 288 10.75 40.95 1.01
CA PRO A 288 9.47 40.61 1.61
C PRO A 288 8.32 41.33 0.91
N THR A 289 7.58 40.53 0.16
CA THR A 289 6.41 40.89 -0.65
C THR A 289 5.13 40.92 0.19
N HIS A 290 5.15 40.23 1.33
CA HIS A 290 4.12 40.15 2.36
C HIS A 290 4.81 39.86 3.70
N GLN A 291 4.36 40.48 4.78
CA GLN A 291 4.83 40.21 6.14
C GLN A 291 3.81 40.62 7.19
N GLU A 292 3.49 39.72 8.11
CA GLU A 292 2.63 39.99 9.24
C GLU A 292 2.96 39.03 10.39
N GLN A 293 3.07 39.57 11.59
CA GLN A 293 3.26 38.79 12.81
C GLN A 293 2.19 39.21 13.82
N ASN A 294 1.52 38.27 14.45
CA ASN A 294 0.52 38.51 15.48
C ASN A 294 0.45 37.31 16.46
N ASP A 295 -0.47 37.35 17.43
CA ASP A 295 -0.57 36.34 18.49
C ASP A 295 -1.13 34.99 17.99
N LYS A 296 -1.73 34.95 16.79
CA LYS A 296 -2.27 33.74 16.16
C LYS A 296 -1.29 33.12 15.17
N PHE A 297 -0.67 33.94 14.32
CA PHE A 297 0.22 33.49 13.26
C PHE A 297 1.40 34.43 12.98
N SER A 298 2.34 33.94 12.17
CA SER A 298 3.35 34.76 11.46
C SER A 298 3.31 34.35 9.99
N TYR A 299 3.07 35.28 9.06
CA TYR A 299 3.00 35.02 7.62
C TYR A 299 4.01 35.91 6.90
N PHE A 300 4.84 35.31 6.05
CA PHE A 300 5.83 36.01 5.24
C PHE A 300 5.80 35.46 3.81
N ARG A 301 6.12 36.29 2.81
CA ARG A 301 6.45 35.82 1.45
C ARG A 301 7.52 36.70 0.87
N SER A 302 8.60 36.13 0.37
CA SER A 302 9.69 36.88 -0.28
C SER A 302 9.94 36.41 -1.71
N ASP A 303 10.44 37.32 -2.52
CA ASP A 303 11.08 37.06 -3.79
C ASP A 303 12.58 36.89 -3.54
N LEU A 304 13.01 35.63 -3.44
CA LEU A 304 14.37 35.20 -3.13
C LEU A 304 15.22 35.02 -4.40
N THR A 305 14.71 35.43 -5.56
CA THR A 305 15.36 35.19 -6.86
C THR A 305 16.71 35.90 -6.96
N SER A 306 16.87 37.06 -6.32
CA SER A 306 18.05 37.92 -6.52
C SER A 306 19.27 37.45 -5.74
N ALA A 307 19.09 36.71 -4.64
CA ALA A 307 20.19 35.99 -3.98
C ALA A 307 20.90 35.01 -4.92
N TYR A 308 20.27 34.54 -5.99
CA TYR A 308 20.84 33.61 -6.97
C TYR A 308 21.23 34.34 -8.27
N PHE A 309 21.77 35.55 -8.19
CA PHE A 309 22.38 36.29 -9.31
C PHE A 309 23.79 36.81 -8.97
N VAL A 310 24.67 36.97 -9.99
CA VAL A 310 26.10 37.27 -9.80
C VAL A 310 26.35 38.67 -9.20
N ALA A 311 25.59 39.69 -9.58
CA ALA A 311 25.76 41.06 -9.10
C ALA A 311 24.47 41.89 -9.22
N TYR A 312 24.33 42.89 -8.34
CA TYR A 312 23.14 43.75 -8.20
C TYR A 312 22.57 44.36 -9.50
N THR A 313 23.43 44.67 -10.48
CA THR A 313 23.05 45.29 -11.76
C THR A 313 23.26 44.38 -12.98
N ALA A 314 23.80 43.18 -12.80
CA ALA A 314 24.12 42.28 -13.90
C ALA A 314 22.86 41.54 -14.38
N PRO A 315 22.57 41.52 -15.70
CA PRO A 315 21.51 40.68 -16.23
C PRO A 315 21.84 39.19 -16.04
N ASP A 316 20.81 38.43 -15.67
CA ASP A 316 20.76 36.96 -15.61
C ASP A 316 21.49 36.32 -16.82
N THR A 317 22.60 35.61 -16.56
CA THR A 317 23.52 35.13 -17.61
C THR A 317 22.90 34.03 -18.48
N SER A 318 23.54 33.70 -19.61
CA SER A 318 23.13 32.54 -20.42
C SER A 318 23.38 31.19 -19.73
N GLN A 319 24.21 31.15 -18.67
CA GLN A 319 24.60 29.93 -17.95
C GLN A 319 23.73 29.65 -16.71
N ARG A 320 23.48 30.66 -15.85
CA ARG A 320 22.55 30.52 -14.71
C ARG A 320 21.18 30.09 -15.19
N THR A 321 20.41 29.38 -14.37
CA THR A 321 19.07 28.93 -14.79
C THR A 321 17.88 29.40 -13.98
N LEU A 322 18.02 29.92 -12.76
CA LEU A 322 16.85 30.34 -11.99
C LEU A 322 16.11 31.49 -12.68
N ARG A 323 14.78 31.35 -12.83
CA ARG A 323 13.87 32.39 -13.34
C ARG A 323 13.09 33.09 -12.24
N TYR A 324 12.66 32.34 -11.24
CA TYR A 324 12.15 32.87 -9.98
C TYR A 324 12.29 31.84 -8.87
N TYR A 325 12.38 32.32 -7.63
CA TYR A 325 12.19 31.55 -6.42
C TYR A 325 11.40 32.41 -5.42
N TYR A 326 10.15 32.01 -5.16
CA TYR A 326 9.29 32.64 -4.17
C TYR A 326 9.09 31.69 -2.99
N ARG A 327 9.60 32.08 -1.81
CA ARG A 327 9.33 31.39 -0.55
C ARG A 327 8.17 32.06 0.15
N SER A 328 7.13 31.30 0.47
CA SER A 328 6.01 31.70 1.33
C SER A 328 6.08 30.89 2.62
N PHE A 329 5.76 31.52 3.75
CA PHE A 329 5.94 30.95 5.08
C PHE A 329 4.73 31.27 5.95
N LEU A 330 4.20 30.28 6.68
CA LEU A 330 3.17 30.48 7.70
C LEU A 330 3.50 29.69 8.96
N TYR A 331 3.65 30.37 10.10
CA TYR A 331 3.69 29.76 11.42
C TYR A 331 2.37 29.98 12.15
N LEU A 332 1.69 28.90 12.56
CA LEU A 332 0.45 28.88 13.32
C LEU A 332 0.75 28.59 14.80
N ARG A 333 0.71 29.62 15.66
CA ARG A 333 1.15 29.49 17.07
C ARG A 333 0.27 28.54 17.88
N GLY A 334 -1.04 28.59 17.65
CA GLY A 334 -2.03 27.83 18.42
C GLY A 334 -1.88 26.30 18.28
N THR A 335 -1.38 25.84 17.14
CA THR A 335 -1.13 24.42 16.83
C THR A 335 0.36 24.06 16.71
N ASN A 336 1.25 25.05 16.82
CA ASN A 336 2.70 24.92 16.68
C ASN A 336 3.15 24.32 15.34
N ILE A 337 2.49 24.69 14.24
CA ILE A 337 2.80 24.22 12.88
C ILE A 337 3.42 25.33 12.04
N PHE A 338 4.49 24.98 11.35
CA PHE A 338 5.12 25.78 10.31
C PHE A 338 4.77 25.19 8.94
N LEU A 339 4.54 26.05 7.95
CA LEU A 339 4.38 25.66 6.55
C LEU A 339 5.29 26.54 5.70
N VAL A 340 6.09 25.91 4.84
CA VAL A 340 6.95 26.56 3.86
C VAL A 340 6.49 26.13 2.48
N TYR A 341 6.15 27.09 1.63
CA TYR A 341 5.64 26.89 0.28
C TYR A 341 6.54 27.63 -0.72
N ASP A 342 7.32 26.85 -1.46
CA ASP A 342 8.36 27.29 -2.37
C ASP A 342 7.90 27.13 -3.82
N ASN A 343 7.78 28.24 -4.55
CA ASN A 343 7.55 28.24 -5.99
C ASN A 343 8.87 28.56 -6.69
N LEU A 344 9.43 27.62 -7.47
CA LEU A 344 10.63 27.86 -8.27
C LEU A 344 10.46 27.44 -9.73
N LEU A 345 11.17 28.14 -10.62
CA LEU A 345 11.28 27.82 -12.04
C LEU A 345 12.72 28.02 -12.51
N VAL A 346 13.24 27.05 -13.26
CA VAL A 346 14.51 27.17 -13.99
C VAL A 346 14.29 27.20 -15.51
N LYS A 347 15.22 27.83 -16.25
CA LYS A 347 15.27 27.87 -17.73
C LYS A 347 15.37 26.46 -18.32
N ASN A 348 16.35 25.71 -17.84
CA ASN A 348 16.76 24.38 -18.30
C ASN A 348 16.97 23.50 -17.06
N SER A 349 16.96 22.18 -17.22
CA SER A 349 17.32 21.20 -16.17
C SER A 349 18.66 20.51 -16.44
N ALA A 350 19.43 20.95 -17.43
CA ALA A 350 20.79 20.48 -17.73
C ALA A 350 21.59 21.49 -18.54
N ASN A 351 22.91 21.31 -18.57
CA ASN A 351 23.85 21.91 -19.54
C ASN A 351 24.88 20.86 -20.01
N ALA A 352 25.97 21.31 -20.63
CA ALA A 352 27.05 20.43 -21.10
C ALA A 352 27.89 19.76 -19.99
N LYS A 353 27.77 20.19 -18.73
CA LYS A 353 28.45 19.60 -17.57
C LYS A 353 27.61 18.60 -16.79
N GLY A 354 26.28 18.75 -16.76
CA GLY A 354 25.41 17.81 -16.06
C GLY A 354 23.92 18.20 -16.02
N GLN A 355 23.13 17.39 -15.31
CA GLN A 355 21.74 17.73 -14.97
C GLN A 355 21.70 18.59 -13.70
N TYR A 356 21.00 19.71 -13.77
CA TYR A 356 20.91 20.70 -12.70
C TYR A 356 20.02 20.22 -11.58
N LYS A 357 20.59 19.86 -10.44
CA LYS A 357 19.82 19.37 -9.29
C LYS A 357 19.28 20.53 -8.48
N LYS A 358 18.00 20.49 -8.12
CA LYS A 358 17.40 21.41 -7.13
C LYS A 358 17.16 20.64 -5.84
N HIS A 359 17.82 21.02 -4.77
CA HIS A 359 17.68 20.42 -3.45
C HIS A 359 17.09 21.45 -2.50
N LEU A 360 15.93 21.17 -1.92
CA LEU A 360 15.45 21.90 -0.74
C LEU A 360 16.06 21.25 0.49
N ARG A 361 16.91 21.98 1.23
CA ARG A 361 17.72 21.44 2.33
C ARG A 361 17.14 21.74 3.71
N TRP A 362 17.28 20.79 4.62
CA TRP A 362 16.96 20.89 6.04
C TRP A 362 18.10 20.27 6.86
N HIS A 363 18.80 21.02 7.72
CA HIS A 363 19.96 20.53 8.48
C HIS A 363 19.68 20.37 9.98
N PHE A 364 20.35 19.39 10.60
CA PHE A 364 20.08 18.83 11.91
C PHE A 364 21.39 18.48 12.63
N LEU A 365 21.41 18.51 13.97
CA LEU A 365 22.59 18.12 14.77
C LEU A 365 22.87 16.60 14.77
N LYS A 366 21.88 15.77 14.44
CA LYS A 366 21.91 14.31 14.52
C LYS A 366 21.22 13.73 13.28
N GLN A 367 21.64 12.56 12.80
CA GLN A 367 21.08 11.97 11.57
C GLN A 367 19.55 11.84 11.68
N PRO A 368 18.78 12.45 10.76
CA PRO A 368 17.33 12.34 10.78
C PRO A 368 16.87 10.99 10.20
N VAL A 369 15.71 10.51 10.65
CA VAL A 369 15.06 9.32 10.09
C VAL A 369 14.15 9.74 8.94
N VAL A 370 14.37 9.19 7.75
CA VAL A 370 13.52 9.42 6.56
C VAL A 370 12.53 8.27 6.38
N SER A 371 11.28 8.58 6.04
CA SER A 371 10.23 7.60 5.73
C SER A 371 9.31 8.16 4.63
N GLY A 372 9.50 7.73 3.38
CA GLY A 372 8.82 8.32 2.23
C GLY A 372 9.14 9.81 2.09
N SER A 373 8.11 10.65 1.99
CA SER A 373 8.25 12.12 1.92
C SER A 373 8.39 12.81 3.29
N ASN A 374 8.53 12.04 4.38
CA ASN A 374 8.63 12.54 5.74
C ASN A 374 10.03 12.37 6.33
N VAL A 375 10.41 13.29 7.21
CA VAL A 375 11.67 13.32 7.94
C VAL A 375 11.39 13.57 9.43
N THR A 376 11.96 12.75 10.31
CA THR A 376 11.89 12.92 11.77
C THR A 376 13.29 13.13 12.34
N ALA A 377 13.53 14.31 12.91
CA ALA A 377 14.73 14.58 13.71
C ALA A 377 14.39 14.50 15.20
N THR A 378 15.19 13.77 15.98
CA THR A 378 14.99 13.63 17.44
C THR A 378 16.23 14.09 18.18
N MET A 379 16.05 15.03 19.10
CA MET A 379 17.08 15.62 19.93
C MET A 379 16.90 15.18 21.39
N ASP A 380 17.41 15.95 22.36
CA ASP A 380 17.56 15.47 23.73
C ASP A 380 16.29 15.61 24.58
N ASN A 381 15.56 16.72 24.47
CA ASN A 381 14.20 16.88 25.04
C ASN A 381 13.12 17.09 23.96
N SER A 382 13.50 17.40 22.72
CA SER A 382 12.58 17.71 21.63
C SER A 382 12.66 16.81 20.40
N LYS A 383 11.67 16.94 19.52
CA LYS A 383 11.54 16.25 18.22
C LYS A 383 10.94 17.20 17.17
N LEU A 384 11.30 17.01 15.90
CA LEU A 384 10.75 17.71 14.75
C LEU A 384 10.27 16.70 13.71
N PHE A 385 9.00 16.77 13.35
CA PHE A 385 8.46 16.08 12.18
C PHE A 385 8.40 17.06 11.00
N VAL A 386 8.83 16.63 9.82
CA VAL A 386 8.88 17.42 8.58
C VAL A 386 8.24 16.60 7.47
N HIS A 387 7.10 17.04 6.94
CA HIS A 387 6.38 16.36 5.87
C HIS A 387 6.48 17.17 4.59
N THR A 388 6.98 16.60 3.51
CA THR A 388 6.80 17.18 2.17
C THR A 388 5.48 16.68 1.60
N VAL A 389 4.56 17.61 1.36
CA VAL A 389 3.15 17.36 1.01
C VAL A 389 2.88 17.64 -0.47
N LEU A 390 3.62 18.57 -1.06
CA LEU A 390 3.66 18.81 -2.51
C LEU A 390 5.12 18.88 -2.97
N PRO A 391 5.45 18.34 -4.15
CA PRO A 391 4.67 17.34 -4.88
C PRO A 391 4.49 16.05 -4.06
N GLU A 392 3.48 15.24 -4.41
CA GLU A 392 3.14 14.02 -3.65
C GLU A 392 4.23 12.93 -3.72
N ALA A 393 5.11 13.00 -4.72
CA ALA A 393 6.31 12.19 -4.85
C ALA A 393 7.55 13.09 -4.82
N VAL A 394 8.43 12.84 -3.85
CA VAL A 394 9.77 13.45 -3.71
C VAL A 394 10.76 12.36 -3.30
N ASP A 395 12.00 12.50 -3.74
CA ASP A 395 13.11 11.69 -3.27
C ASP A 395 13.83 12.46 -2.16
N ILE A 396 14.00 11.85 -0.98
CA ILE A 396 14.67 12.47 0.17
C ILE A 396 15.92 11.67 0.54
N ALA A 397 17.10 12.29 0.41
CA ALA A 397 18.38 11.72 0.81
C ALA A 397 18.87 12.31 2.15
N THR A 398 19.62 11.54 2.95
CA THR A 398 20.36 12.06 4.11
C THR A 398 21.85 12.14 3.82
N VAL A 399 22.46 13.31 4.05
CA VAL A 399 23.89 13.55 3.87
C VAL A 399 24.50 13.97 5.22
N ASN A 400 25.72 13.52 5.50
CA ASN A 400 26.54 13.97 6.63
C ASN A 400 27.48 15.06 6.13
N GLU A 401 27.52 16.22 6.80
CA GLU A 401 28.37 17.35 6.37
C GLU A 401 29.86 17.05 6.50
N SER A 402 30.28 16.26 7.50
CA SER A 402 31.66 15.73 7.59
C SER A 402 32.08 14.88 6.39
N ALA A 403 31.15 14.52 5.51
CA ALA A 403 31.40 13.83 4.23
C ALA A 403 30.64 14.50 3.06
N ASN A 404 30.49 15.84 3.10
CA ASN A 404 29.70 16.58 2.12
C ASN A 404 30.18 16.33 0.67
N PRO A 405 29.33 15.81 -0.23
CA PRO A 405 29.68 15.52 -1.62
C PRO A 405 29.78 16.77 -2.51
N ASP A 406 29.34 17.93 -2.04
CA ASP A 406 29.40 19.21 -2.77
C ASP A 406 30.79 19.89 -2.66
N ASN A 407 31.78 19.26 -2.02
CA ASN A 407 33.07 19.89 -1.72
C ASN A 407 33.91 20.19 -2.98
N VAL A 408 33.85 21.44 -3.45
CA VAL A 408 34.87 22.16 -4.26
C VAL A 408 35.34 21.48 -5.55
N TYR A 409 34.90 22.02 -6.69
CA TYR A 409 35.69 21.92 -7.93
C TYR A 409 36.91 22.83 -7.85
N GLY A 410 38.11 22.29 -7.57
CA GLY A 410 39.35 23.06 -7.60
C GLY A 410 40.52 22.42 -6.83
N THR A 411 41.70 23.03 -6.90
CA THR A 411 42.91 22.59 -6.20
C THR A 411 42.91 22.88 -4.69
N SER A 412 41.91 23.63 -4.19
CA SER A 412 41.84 24.16 -2.82
C SER A 412 40.92 23.35 -1.89
N ALA A 413 40.71 22.05 -2.16
CA ALA A 413 39.76 21.16 -1.48
C ALA A 413 40.12 20.78 -0.02
N ASN A 414 40.90 21.60 0.68
CA ASN A 414 41.39 21.32 2.05
C ASN A 414 40.47 21.89 3.16
N TRP A 415 39.46 22.68 2.82
CA TRP A 415 38.51 23.28 3.78
C TRP A 415 37.35 22.31 4.08
N TYR A 416 37.69 21.18 4.70
CA TYR A 416 36.70 20.16 5.07
C TYR A 416 35.67 20.70 6.06
N PHE A 417 34.41 20.34 5.83
CA PHE A 417 33.27 20.73 6.63
C PHE A 417 33.23 19.93 7.94
N ASN A 418 34.17 20.21 8.86
CA ASN A 418 34.36 19.51 10.15
C ASN A 418 33.26 19.82 11.18
N THR A 419 32.00 19.57 10.79
CA THR A 419 30.82 19.72 11.64
C THR A 419 30.07 18.39 11.64
N ASN A 420 29.70 17.90 12.82
CA ASN A 420 28.94 16.65 12.95
C ASN A 420 27.43 16.84 12.65
N THR A 421 27.10 17.71 11.69
CA THR A 421 25.72 17.98 11.28
C THR A 421 25.31 17.12 10.08
N TRP A 422 24.00 16.98 9.90
CA TRP A 422 23.38 16.17 8.86
C TRP A 422 22.30 16.95 8.15
N ARG A 423 22.13 16.76 6.85
CA ARG A 423 21.00 17.33 6.09
C ARG A 423 20.09 16.27 5.51
N ALA A 424 18.80 16.59 5.45
CA ALA A 424 17.86 15.95 4.53
C ALA A 424 17.74 16.84 3.28
N GLU A 425 17.92 16.24 2.11
CA GLU A 425 17.78 16.90 0.82
C GLU A 425 16.50 16.43 0.13
N VAL A 426 15.55 17.33 -0.08
CA VAL A 426 14.31 17.04 -0.81
C VAL A 426 14.52 17.39 -2.28
N THR A 427 14.32 16.42 -3.16
CA THR A 427 14.39 16.57 -4.62
C THR A 427 13.13 16.04 -5.30
N VAL A 428 12.82 16.49 -6.52
CA VAL A 428 11.61 16.08 -7.26
C VAL A 428 11.96 15.13 -8.40
N PRO A 429 11.41 13.89 -8.43
CA PRO A 429 11.61 12.91 -9.49
C PRO A 429 11.44 13.50 -10.89
N GLY A 430 12.33 13.12 -11.81
CA GLY A 430 12.34 13.62 -13.19
C GLY A 430 12.85 15.07 -13.35
N ASN A 431 13.26 15.73 -12.27
CA ASN A 431 13.91 17.05 -12.27
C ASN A 431 13.19 18.14 -13.11
N PRO A 432 11.87 18.37 -12.91
CA PRO A 432 11.08 19.29 -13.74
C PRO A 432 11.57 20.73 -13.66
N LEU A 433 11.32 21.52 -14.73
CA LEU A 433 11.71 22.93 -14.82
C LEU A 433 11.03 23.79 -13.75
N LYS A 434 9.72 23.59 -13.53
CA LYS A 434 8.98 24.18 -12.43
C LYS A 434 8.83 23.19 -11.28
N GLN A 435 9.04 23.63 -10.06
CA GLN A 435 8.71 22.90 -8.84
C GLN A 435 7.87 23.80 -7.93
N ASP A 436 6.73 23.30 -7.47
CA ASP A 436 5.93 23.87 -6.39
C ASP A 436 6.06 22.91 -5.20
N ILE A 437 6.83 23.27 -4.18
CA ILE A 437 7.11 22.42 -3.02
C ILE A 437 6.39 22.96 -1.79
N LEU A 438 5.72 22.09 -1.03
CA LEU A 438 5.08 22.42 0.23
C LEU A 438 5.60 21.51 1.34
N THR A 439 6.30 22.08 2.30
CA THR A 439 6.79 21.38 3.50
C THR A 439 6.06 21.88 4.74
N VAL A 440 5.56 20.95 5.55
CA VAL A 440 4.95 21.23 6.86
C VAL A 440 5.90 20.75 7.95
N LEU A 441 6.14 21.55 8.99
CA LEU A 441 7.04 21.22 10.09
C LEU A 441 6.32 21.33 11.44
N GLN A 442 6.47 20.33 12.30
CA GLN A 442 5.86 20.23 13.62
C GLN A 442 6.92 19.99 14.70
N PRO A 443 7.35 21.03 15.43
CA PRO A 443 8.14 20.89 16.65
C PRO A 443 7.32 20.35 17.81
N GLY A 444 7.91 19.47 18.61
CA GLY A 444 7.30 18.90 19.82
C GLY A 444 8.33 18.42 20.83
N ALA A 445 7.84 17.89 21.95
CA ALA A 445 8.67 17.14 22.91
C ALA A 445 9.04 15.75 22.35
N LYS A 446 10.20 15.23 22.74
CA LYS A 446 10.73 13.92 22.34
C LYS A 446 9.77 12.77 22.61
N THR A 447 9.11 12.82 23.78
CA THR A 447 8.03 11.96 24.24
C THR A 447 6.70 12.71 24.22
N GLY A 448 5.57 11.97 24.15
CA GLY A 448 4.22 12.54 24.22
C GLY A 448 3.71 13.24 22.95
N SER A 449 4.58 13.71 22.05
CA SER A 449 4.17 14.34 20.79
C SER A 449 3.65 13.31 19.78
N THR A 450 2.37 13.39 19.42
CA THR A 450 1.81 12.70 18.27
C THR A 450 2.24 13.39 16.98
N GLU A 451 2.76 12.63 16.03
CA GLU A 451 3.04 13.08 14.65
C GLU A 451 1.75 13.53 13.96
N MET A 452 1.83 14.60 13.16
CA MET A 452 0.73 15.10 12.34
C MET A 452 0.40 14.17 11.18
N THR A 453 -0.82 14.26 10.65
CA THR A 453 -1.13 13.71 9.32
C THR A 453 -1.44 14.84 8.36
N THR A 454 -0.78 14.83 7.20
CA THR A 454 -0.91 15.84 6.14
C THR A 454 -1.66 15.30 4.94
N THR A 455 -2.39 16.15 4.21
CA THR A 455 -3.05 15.79 2.96
C THR A 455 -3.09 17.00 2.05
N ALA A 456 -2.57 16.86 0.83
CA ALA A 456 -2.57 17.92 -0.17
C ALA A 456 -3.98 18.45 -0.46
N LEU A 457 -4.11 19.76 -0.58
CA LEU A 457 -5.37 20.43 -0.92
C LEU A 457 -5.16 21.42 -2.05
N LYS A 458 -6.07 21.43 -3.03
CA LYS A 458 -6.07 22.34 -4.18
C LYS A 458 -7.46 22.94 -4.36
N THR A 459 -7.49 24.18 -4.82
CA THR A 459 -8.74 24.86 -5.22
C THR A 459 -9.23 24.34 -6.57
N THR A 460 -10.55 24.36 -6.79
CA THR A 460 -11.18 24.04 -8.08
C THR A 460 -10.71 24.97 -9.20
N GLN A 461 -10.37 26.22 -8.86
CA GLN A 461 -9.78 27.20 -9.77
C GLN A 461 -8.26 26.99 -10.01
N ASN A 462 -7.60 26.07 -9.31
CA ASN A 462 -6.14 25.85 -9.31
C ASN A 462 -5.33 27.14 -9.04
N ASN A 463 -5.91 28.11 -8.33
CA ASN A 463 -5.31 29.41 -8.00
C ASN A 463 -4.69 29.46 -6.59
N MET A 464 -5.05 28.50 -5.75
CA MET A 464 -4.42 28.22 -4.45
C MET A 464 -4.23 26.72 -4.23
N GLU A 465 -3.15 26.37 -3.54
CA GLU A 465 -2.87 25.00 -3.05
C GLU A 465 -2.20 25.02 -1.67
N GLY A 466 -2.17 23.89 -1.00
CA GLY A 466 -1.75 23.81 0.40
C GLY A 466 -1.99 22.42 1.01
N SER A 467 -2.27 22.38 2.31
CA SER A 467 -2.45 21.13 3.07
C SER A 467 -3.56 21.24 4.11
N ILE A 468 -4.30 20.14 4.27
CA ILE A 468 -4.98 19.81 5.52
C ILE A 468 -3.93 19.20 6.46
N VAL A 469 -3.81 19.71 7.69
CA VAL A 469 -2.85 19.24 8.70
C VAL A 469 -3.62 18.89 9.96
N LYS A 470 -3.60 17.62 10.36
CA LYS A 470 -4.31 17.12 11.56
C LYS A 470 -3.31 16.75 12.65
N ILE A 471 -3.59 17.18 13.89
CA ILE A 471 -2.72 17.00 15.05
C ILE A 471 -3.60 16.57 16.23
N GLY A 472 -3.62 15.28 16.53
CA GLY A 472 -4.58 14.70 17.49
C GLY A 472 -6.03 15.01 17.09
N SER A 473 -6.71 15.83 17.90
CA SER A 473 -8.09 16.30 17.67
C SER A 473 -8.21 17.63 16.90
N ARG A 474 -7.10 18.36 16.70
CA ARG A 474 -7.10 19.63 15.96
C ARG A 474 -6.85 19.42 14.47
N THR A 475 -7.32 20.36 13.65
CA THR A 475 -7.07 20.36 12.21
C THR A 475 -6.93 21.79 11.70
N GLU A 476 -5.84 22.04 10.98
CA GLU A 476 -5.59 23.26 10.22
C GLU A 476 -5.82 22.96 8.73
N VAL A 477 -6.33 23.92 7.97
CA VAL A 477 -6.54 23.83 6.53
C VAL A 477 -5.93 25.07 5.89
N VAL A 478 -4.71 24.93 5.38
CA VAL A 478 -3.91 26.05 4.87
C VAL A 478 -3.89 26.03 3.35
N LEU A 479 -4.02 27.20 2.72
CA LEU A 479 -3.93 27.40 1.28
C LEU A 479 -3.12 28.66 0.98
N PHE A 480 -2.14 28.57 0.07
CA PHE A 480 -1.32 29.66 -0.42
C PHE A 480 -1.71 30.05 -1.85
N ASN A 481 -1.66 31.35 -2.17
CA ASN A 481 -1.80 31.86 -3.53
C ASN A 481 -0.68 31.32 -4.44
N LYS A 482 -1.06 30.64 -5.53
CA LYS A 482 -0.15 29.98 -6.49
C LYS A 482 0.42 30.92 -7.56
N SER A 483 0.06 32.21 -7.53
CA SER A 483 0.52 33.21 -8.49
C SER A 483 2.04 33.44 -8.39
N VAL A 484 2.76 33.08 -9.45
CA VAL A 484 4.23 33.16 -9.55
C VAL A 484 4.68 34.55 -10.04
N ALA A 485 4.45 35.55 -9.19
CA ALA A 485 4.97 36.90 -9.36
C ALA A 485 5.50 37.44 -8.01
N LYS A 486 6.39 38.44 -8.09
CA LYS A 486 6.90 39.21 -6.94
C LYS A 486 5.76 39.83 -6.14
N TYR A 487 4.84 40.51 -6.82
CA TYR A 487 3.59 40.98 -6.23
C TYR A 487 2.44 40.18 -6.85
N PRO A 488 2.04 39.03 -6.27
CA PRO A 488 0.99 38.18 -6.81
C PRO A 488 -0.35 38.91 -6.82
N SER A 489 -1.17 38.67 -7.86
CA SER A 489 -2.53 39.19 -7.90
C SER A 489 -3.36 38.59 -6.76
N PRO A 490 -4.04 39.40 -5.92
CA PRO A 490 -4.76 38.87 -4.76
C PRO A 490 -5.92 37.97 -5.15
N ILE A 491 -6.08 36.84 -4.44
CA ILE A 491 -7.17 35.91 -4.72
C ILE A 491 -8.50 36.51 -4.26
N THR A 492 -9.43 36.71 -5.19
CA THR A 492 -10.76 37.28 -4.92
C THR A 492 -11.84 36.21 -4.76
N SER A 493 -11.59 34.97 -5.18
CA SER A 493 -12.46 33.81 -4.96
C SER A 493 -11.64 32.53 -4.94
N ALA A 494 -11.95 31.64 -3.99
CA ALA A 494 -11.37 30.30 -3.85
C ALA A 494 -12.48 29.30 -3.49
N THR A 495 -12.51 28.17 -4.19
CA THR A 495 -13.46 27.07 -3.95
C THR A 495 -12.68 25.78 -3.78
N TYR A 496 -13.02 24.96 -2.78
CA TYR A 496 -12.36 23.67 -2.54
C TYR A 496 -13.29 22.71 -1.80
N THR A 497 -13.04 21.41 -1.96
CA THR A 497 -13.78 20.36 -1.25
C THR A 497 -13.16 20.13 0.12
N TYR A 498 -13.98 20.01 1.15
CA TYR A 498 -13.59 19.63 2.50
C TYR A 498 -14.66 18.72 3.10
N THR A 499 -14.25 17.70 3.86
CA THR A 499 -15.15 16.72 4.48
C THR A 499 -14.83 16.44 5.95
N GLY A 500 -13.80 17.09 6.50
CA GLY A 500 -13.27 16.84 7.84
C GLY A 500 -14.03 17.52 8.99
N SER A 501 -13.31 17.91 10.03
CA SER A 501 -13.89 18.50 11.25
C SER A 501 -14.45 19.89 11.00
N LEU A 502 -15.70 20.15 11.40
CA LEU A 502 -16.27 21.51 11.36
C LEU A 502 -15.49 22.50 12.25
N ASN A 503 -14.83 22.00 13.28
CA ASN A 503 -13.97 22.79 14.19
C ASN A 503 -12.54 22.99 13.65
N ALA A 504 -12.29 22.69 12.36
CA ALA A 504 -11.01 22.98 11.74
C ALA A 504 -10.83 24.50 11.54
N THR A 505 -9.59 24.96 11.67
CA THR A 505 -9.20 26.34 11.38
C THR A 505 -8.71 26.41 9.94
N HIS A 506 -9.33 27.23 9.11
CA HIS A 506 -8.99 27.44 7.71
C HIS A 506 -8.21 28.75 7.59
N SER A 507 -7.03 28.74 6.98
CA SER A 507 -6.18 29.92 6.75
C SER A 507 -5.79 30.03 5.28
N LEU A 508 -6.32 31.03 4.59
CA LEU A 508 -6.02 31.32 3.18
C LEU A 508 -5.08 32.52 3.08
N CYS A 509 -3.93 32.37 2.44
CA CYS A 509 -2.86 33.37 2.34
C CYS A 509 -2.73 33.94 0.91
N GLY A 510 -2.58 35.27 0.79
CA GLY A 510 -2.49 35.96 -0.50
C GLY A 510 -3.86 36.38 -1.07
N LEU A 511 -4.82 36.66 -0.18
CA LEU A 511 -6.10 37.33 -0.46
C LEU A 511 -5.91 38.86 -0.46
N ASP A 512 -6.94 39.62 -0.85
CA ASP A 512 -6.93 41.09 -0.93
C ASP A 512 -6.93 41.72 0.48
N PRO A 513 -5.84 42.38 0.93
CA PRO A 513 -5.69 42.79 2.33
C PRO A 513 -6.74 43.77 2.83
N GLY A 514 -7.20 43.55 4.06
CA GLY A 514 -8.23 44.34 4.73
C GLY A 514 -9.64 44.22 4.12
N LYS A 515 -9.84 43.50 3.01
CA LYS A 515 -11.17 43.35 2.39
C LYS A 515 -12.02 42.30 3.11
N ALA A 516 -13.32 42.48 2.97
CA ALA A 516 -14.32 41.54 3.44
C ALA A 516 -14.51 40.38 2.46
N TYR A 517 -14.70 39.19 3.03
CA TYR A 517 -14.96 37.93 2.33
C TYR A 517 -16.17 37.25 2.96
N GLN A 518 -17.03 36.68 2.12
CA GLN A 518 -18.06 35.74 2.54
C GLN A 518 -17.52 34.32 2.44
N VAL A 519 -17.71 33.54 3.50
CA VAL A 519 -17.53 32.08 3.50
C VAL A 519 -18.90 31.43 3.33
N THR A 520 -18.97 30.42 2.47
CA THR A 520 -20.15 29.56 2.27
C THR A 520 -19.71 28.11 2.26
N TYR A 521 -20.53 27.22 2.82
CA TYR A 521 -20.25 25.78 2.88
C TYR A 521 -21.53 25.03 2.50
N THR A 522 -21.50 24.37 1.34
CA THR A 522 -22.69 23.78 0.72
C THR A 522 -22.34 22.40 0.18
N GLY A 523 -22.99 21.36 0.68
CA GLY A 523 -22.44 20.01 0.59
C GLY A 523 -21.03 19.97 1.20
N PRO A 524 -20.08 19.23 0.60
CA PRO A 524 -18.68 19.25 1.01
C PRO A 524 -17.89 20.41 0.37
N VAL A 525 -18.54 21.39 -0.28
CA VAL A 525 -17.85 22.46 -1.04
C VAL A 525 -17.79 23.75 -0.23
N VAL A 526 -16.58 24.15 0.14
CA VAL A 526 -16.27 25.47 0.73
C VAL A 526 -16.05 26.46 -0.41
N THR A 527 -16.68 27.63 -0.35
CA THR A 527 -16.37 28.77 -1.21
C THR A 527 -16.15 30.03 -0.39
N VAL A 528 -15.00 30.67 -0.62
CA VAL A 528 -14.57 31.93 0.00
C VAL A 528 -14.52 32.98 -1.11
N LYS A 529 -15.30 34.05 -1.01
CA LYS A 529 -15.45 35.06 -2.08
C LYS A 529 -15.45 36.48 -1.53
N ARG A 530 -14.67 37.37 -2.15
CA ARG A 530 -14.57 38.80 -1.80
C ARG A 530 -15.91 39.49 -2.08
N THR A 531 -16.48 40.15 -1.08
CA THR A 531 -17.77 40.87 -1.18
C THR A 531 -17.74 42.13 -0.31
N THR A 532 -18.56 43.13 -0.62
CA THR A 532 -18.74 44.31 0.23
C THR A 532 -19.42 44.00 1.56
N SER A 533 -20.25 42.95 1.60
CA SER A 533 -21.02 42.48 2.76
C SER A 533 -20.39 41.30 3.52
N GLY A 534 -19.14 40.93 3.22
CA GLY A 534 -18.50 39.76 3.80
C GLY A 534 -18.30 39.85 5.32
N THR A 535 -18.59 38.75 6.03
CA THR A 535 -18.57 38.71 7.50
C THR A 535 -17.17 38.61 8.12
N ILE A 536 -16.15 38.24 7.35
CA ILE A 536 -14.77 38.05 7.82
C ILE A 536 -13.83 38.88 6.93
N LYS A 537 -12.81 39.53 7.51
CA LYS A 537 -11.84 40.35 6.78
C LYS A 537 -10.47 39.68 6.69
N ALA A 538 -9.84 39.76 5.52
CA ALA A 538 -8.45 39.38 5.37
C ALA A 538 -7.53 40.37 6.12
N SER A 539 -6.40 39.87 6.60
CA SER A 539 -5.43 40.61 7.42
C SER A 539 -4.62 41.66 6.63
N ALA A 540 -3.64 42.29 7.28
CA ALA A 540 -2.78 43.30 6.66
C ALA A 540 -1.88 42.72 5.55
N SER A 541 -1.46 41.46 5.67
CA SER A 541 -0.79 40.69 4.62
C SER A 541 -1.69 39.65 3.93
N GLY A 542 -3.01 39.89 3.89
CA GLY A 542 -3.91 39.10 3.05
C GLY A 542 -4.13 37.66 3.53
N VAL A 543 -4.05 37.41 4.84
CA VAL A 543 -4.40 36.12 5.45
C VAL A 543 -5.83 36.17 5.99
N LEU A 544 -6.68 35.23 5.60
CA LEU A 544 -8.04 35.07 6.14
C LEU A 544 -8.12 33.78 6.96
N THR A 545 -8.28 33.90 8.27
CA THR A 545 -8.44 32.77 9.19
C THR A 545 -9.89 32.67 9.67
N PHE A 546 -10.51 31.49 9.53
CA PHE A 546 -11.90 31.23 9.92
C PHE A 546 -12.14 29.77 10.35
N VAL A 547 -13.32 29.50 10.92
CA VAL A 547 -13.85 28.15 11.18
C VAL A 547 -15.11 27.97 10.34
N LEU A 548 -15.44 26.75 9.92
CA LEU A 548 -16.59 26.52 9.04
C LEU A 548 -17.93 26.61 9.80
N PRO A 549 -18.97 27.20 9.20
CA PRO A 549 -20.34 27.06 9.70
C PRO A 549 -20.85 25.63 9.46
N THR A 550 -22.01 25.29 10.03
CA THR A 550 -22.72 24.06 9.65
C THR A 550 -23.01 24.07 8.13
N PRO A 551 -22.64 23.03 7.37
CA PRO A 551 -22.88 22.98 5.93
C PRO A 551 -24.37 23.02 5.58
N THR A 552 -24.73 23.79 4.54
CA THR A 552 -26.04 23.69 3.90
C THR A 552 -26.11 22.40 3.11
N LYS A 553 -27.12 21.56 3.39
CA LYS A 553 -27.24 20.24 2.77
C LYS A 553 -27.68 20.32 1.31
N VAL A 554 -27.10 19.47 0.47
CA VAL A 554 -27.47 19.31 -0.95
C VAL A 554 -28.25 18.00 -1.13
N ALA A 555 -29.13 17.94 -2.13
CA ALA A 555 -29.80 16.71 -2.51
C ALA A 555 -28.83 15.73 -3.19
N GLN A 556 -28.90 14.44 -2.86
CA GLN A 556 -28.17 13.36 -3.53
C GLN A 556 -29.12 12.45 -4.29
N THR A 557 -28.68 11.94 -5.44
CA THR A 557 -29.49 11.11 -6.35
C THR A 557 -28.87 9.75 -6.54
N LEU A 558 -29.65 8.69 -6.36
CA LEU A 558 -29.31 7.33 -6.76
C LEU A 558 -29.78 7.04 -8.19
N LYS A 559 -29.11 6.11 -8.89
CA LYS A 559 -29.51 5.64 -10.22
C LYS A 559 -29.16 4.17 -10.43
N PHE A 560 -30.08 3.41 -11.03
CA PHE A 560 -29.77 2.16 -11.73
C PHE A 560 -29.66 2.42 -13.23
N SER A 561 -28.77 1.72 -13.93
CA SER A 561 -28.47 1.97 -15.36
C SER A 561 -29.43 1.29 -16.33
N THR A 562 -29.82 0.03 -16.06
CA THR A 562 -30.70 -0.79 -16.91
C THR A 562 -31.56 -1.75 -16.07
N THR A 563 -32.52 -2.44 -16.70
CA THR A 563 -33.18 -3.64 -16.14
C THR A 563 -32.21 -4.83 -16.14
N ARG A 564 -32.30 -5.71 -15.13
CA ARG A 564 -31.29 -6.76 -14.89
C ARG A 564 -31.89 -8.16 -14.96
N SER A 565 -31.26 -9.03 -15.76
CA SER A 565 -31.55 -10.47 -15.77
C SER A 565 -30.29 -11.26 -15.47
N VAL A 566 -30.42 -12.35 -14.71
CA VAL A 566 -29.34 -13.30 -14.39
C VAL A 566 -29.88 -14.73 -14.48
N LYS A 567 -29.00 -15.73 -14.62
CA LYS A 567 -29.38 -17.14 -14.48
C LYS A 567 -29.22 -17.59 -13.03
N TYR A 568 -30.00 -18.58 -12.61
CA TYR A 568 -29.69 -19.36 -11.42
C TYR A 568 -28.27 -19.96 -11.53
N GLY A 569 -27.55 -20.07 -10.40
CA GLY A 569 -26.11 -20.39 -10.40
C GLY A 569 -25.16 -19.25 -10.78
N THR A 570 -25.65 -18.04 -11.03
CA THR A 570 -24.77 -16.87 -11.17
C THR A 570 -24.15 -16.52 -9.82
N ALA A 571 -22.82 -16.56 -9.73
CA ALA A 571 -22.06 -16.14 -8.55
C ALA A 571 -22.33 -14.68 -8.16
N ASP A 572 -22.11 -14.38 -6.88
CA ASP A 572 -22.42 -13.11 -6.22
C ASP A 572 -21.81 -11.88 -6.93
N LYS A 573 -22.62 -10.83 -7.10
CA LYS A 573 -22.25 -9.62 -7.87
C LYS A 573 -22.76 -8.36 -7.20
N THR A 574 -22.12 -7.23 -7.49
CA THR A 574 -22.62 -5.91 -7.06
C THR A 574 -24.05 -5.68 -7.59
N PRO A 575 -24.98 -5.15 -6.78
CA PRO A 575 -26.34 -4.87 -7.24
C PRO A 575 -26.40 -3.75 -8.30
N GLY A 576 -25.48 -2.79 -8.23
CA GLY A 576 -25.17 -1.89 -9.35
C GLY A 576 -26.01 -0.61 -9.42
N ALA A 577 -26.40 -0.03 -8.28
CA ALA A 577 -26.79 1.38 -8.24
C ALA A 577 -25.54 2.26 -8.12
N THR A 578 -25.60 3.46 -8.69
CA THR A 578 -24.63 4.54 -8.49
C THR A 578 -25.28 5.71 -7.74
N SER A 579 -24.46 6.61 -7.21
CA SER A 579 -24.90 7.85 -6.56
C SER A 579 -24.18 9.07 -7.15
N SER A 580 -24.73 10.26 -6.91
CA SER A 580 -24.06 11.54 -7.12
C SER A 580 -22.99 11.88 -6.08
N ASN A 581 -22.81 11.07 -5.03
CA ASN A 581 -21.69 11.16 -4.07
C ASN A 581 -21.43 9.82 -3.35
N ASP A 582 -20.26 9.70 -2.74
CA ASP A 582 -19.73 8.50 -2.07
C ASP A 582 -19.57 8.64 -0.55
N ILE A 583 -19.91 9.79 0.05
CA ILE A 583 -19.69 10.09 1.49
C ILE A 583 -20.45 9.12 2.42
N THR A 584 -21.57 8.56 1.96
CA THR A 584 -22.30 7.50 2.67
C THR A 584 -22.48 6.29 1.77
N PRO A 585 -22.32 5.06 2.28
CA PRO A 585 -22.44 3.86 1.46
C PRO A 585 -23.89 3.63 1.00
N ILE A 586 -24.05 3.12 -0.22
CA ILE A 586 -25.34 2.64 -0.72
C ILE A 586 -25.68 1.31 -0.02
N SER A 587 -26.81 1.26 0.66
CA SER A 587 -27.38 0.03 1.19
C SER A 587 -28.41 -0.56 0.23
N TYR A 588 -28.57 -1.88 0.28
CA TYR A 588 -29.42 -2.62 -0.65
C TYR A 588 -30.36 -3.57 0.10
N LYS A 589 -31.59 -3.71 -0.40
CA LYS A 589 -32.59 -4.67 0.09
C LYS A 589 -33.29 -5.34 -1.09
N THR A 590 -33.53 -6.64 -1.00
CA THR A 590 -34.42 -7.36 -1.94
C THR A 590 -35.83 -7.45 -1.35
N SER A 591 -36.86 -7.41 -2.20
CA SER A 591 -38.26 -7.61 -1.77
C SER A 591 -38.62 -9.06 -1.44
N ASN A 592 -37.78 -10.04 -1.82
CA ASN A 592 -37.99 -11.45 -1.50
C ASN A 592 -36.65 -12.19 -1.31
N SER A 593 -36.32 -12.47 -0.04
CA SER A 593 -35.11 -13.19 0.40
C SER A 593 -35.09 -14.69 0.03
N ALA A 594 -36.21 -15.25 -0.43
CA ALA A 594 -36.28 -16.61 -0.97
C ALA A 594 -36.02 -16.67 -2.49
N ILE A 595 -35.74 -15.53 -3.14
CA ILE A 595 -35.30 -15.43 -4.55
C ILE A 595 -33.85 -14.95 -4.59
N ALA A 596 -33.56 -13.82 -3.93
CA ALA A 596 -32.20 -13.29 -3.81
C ALA A 596 -32.02 -12.56 -2.48
N THR A 597 -30.81 -12.58 -1.93
CA THR A 597 -30.43 -11.88 -0.68
C THR A 597 -29.28 -10.92 -0.92
N ILE A 598 -29.09 -9.95 -0.01
CA ILE A 598 -27.88 -9.13 0.03
C ILE A 598 -26.95 -9.70 1.11
N VAL A 599 -25.71 -10.03 0.75
CA VAL A 599 -24.69 -10.60 1.62
C VAL A 599 -23.41 -9.80 1.43
N ALA A 600 -22.87 -9.19 2.49
CA ALA A 600 -21.72 -8.28 2.43
C ALA A 600 -21.82 -7.19 1.31
N GLY A 601 -23.03 -6.68 1.07
CA GLY A 601 -23.33 -5.71 0.00
C GLY A 601 -23.53 -6.31 -1.40
N GLN A 602 -23.19 -7.58 -1.62
CA GLN A 602 -23.36 -8.29 -2.88
C GLN A 602 -24.74 -8.92 -3.01
N LEU A 603 -25.25 -9.03 -4.23
CA LEU A 603 -26.46 -9.76 -4.60
C LEU A 603 -26.15 -11.26 -4.74
N HIS A 604 -26.74 -12.07 -3.86
CA HIS A 604 -26.64 -13.53 -3.83
C HIS A 604 -27.94 -14.18 -4.35
N ILE A 605 -27.84 -15.15 -5.25
CA ILE A 605 -29.00 -15.72 -5.98
C ILE A 605 -29.40 -17.09 -5.43
N LYS A 606 -30.60 -17.21 -4.85
CA LYS A 606 -31.08 -18.39 -4.13
C LYS A 606 -32.14 -19.21 -4.87
N ARG A 607 -32.94 -18.58 -5.74
CA ARG A 607 -34.00 -19.23 -6.52
C ARG A 607 -34.37 -18.43 -7.75
N THR A 608 -35.01 -19.06 -8.74
CA THR A 608 -35.63 -18.37 -9.86
C THR A 608 -36.86 -17.54 -9.45
N GLY A 609 -37.24 -16.60 -10.32
CA GLY A 609 -38.39 -15.72 -10.14
C GLY A 609 -38.05 -14.25 -10.44
N VAL A 610 -38.99 -13.36 -10.11
CA VAL A 610 -38.80 -11.91 -10.22
C VAL A 610 -38.77 -11.31 -8.82
N VAL A 611 -37.82 -10.41 -8.57
CA VAL A 611 -37.65 -9.70 -7.30
C VAL A 611 -37.20 -8.26 -7.59
N THR A 612 -37.56 -7.31 -6.73
CA THR A 612 -37.04 -5.95 -6.82
C THR A 612 -35.86 -5.76 -5.86
N ILE A 613 -34.83 -5.06 -6.34
CA ILE A 613 -33.72 -4.55 -5.54
C ILE A 613 -34.02 -3.07 -5.27
N THR A 614 -34.16 -2.71 -4.01
CA THR A 614 -34.17 -1.31 -3.56
C THR A 614 -32.74 -0.91 -3.21
N ALA A 615 -32.28 0.22 -3.75
CA ALA A 615 -31.07 0.91 -3.30
C ALA A 615 -31.47 2.13 -2.46
N SER A 616 -30.77 2.33 -1.35
CA SER A 616 -31.00 3.38 -0.37
C SER A 616 -29.66 4.01 0.03
N GLN A 617 -29.64 5.30 0.35
CA GLN A 617 -28.43 5.99 0.80
C GLN A 617 -28.80 7.03 1.85
N ALA A 618 -28.18 6.92 3.02
CA ALA A 618 -28.48 7.77 4.16
C ALA A 618 -28.01 9.21 3.92
N GLY A 619 -28.66 10.18 4.56
CA GLY A 619 -28.15 11.55 4.61
C GLY A 619 -26.88 11.63 5.46
N SER A 620 -26.06 12.65 5.22
CA SER A 620 -24.89 12.99 6.02
C SER A 620 -25.05 14.39 6.62
N ILE A 621 -23.98 14.99 7.14
CA ILE A 621 -23.99 16.44 7.41
C ILE A 621 -23.98 17.27 6.12
N TYR A 622 -23.50 16.71 5.00
CA TYR A 622 -23.36 17.38 3.70
C TYR A 622 -24.55 17.15 2.76
N PHE A 623 -25.22 16.02 2.86
CA PHE A 623 -26.31 15.64 1.95
C PHE A 623 -27.59 15.27 2.69
N THR A 624 -28.76 15.57 2.12
CA THR A 624 -30.05 15.00 2.56
C THR A 624 -30.06 13.49 2.30
N ALA A 625 -31.02 12.72 2.82
CA ALA A 625 -31.16 11.33 2.37
C ALA A 625 -31.48 11.27 0.86
N ALA A 626 -31.00 10.23 0.16
CA ALA A 626 -31.37 9.99 -1.23
C ALA A 626 -32.81 9.47 -1.33
N ALA A 627 -33.50 9.80 -2.42
CA ALA A 627 -34.71 9.08 -2.79
C ALA A 627 -34.36 7.62 -3.14
N ASN A 628 -35.09 6.67 -2.56
CA ASN A 628 -34.90 5.24 -2.86
C ASN A 628 -35.18 4.95 -4.33
N VAL A 629 -34.29 4.23 -5.00
CA VAL A 629 -34.52 3.74 -6.37
C VAL A 629 -34.67 2.22 -6.38
N ILE A 630 -35.46 1.71 -7.33
CA ILE A 630 -35.75 0.29 -7.47
C ILE A 630 -35.35 -0.23 -8.85
N GLN A 631 -34.84 -1.46 -8.89
CA GLN A 631 -34.54 -2.22 -10.11
C GLN A 631 -35.23 -3.57 -10.04
N THR A 632 -35.93 -3.96 -11.11
CA THR A 632 -36.43 -5.33 -11.26
C THR A 632 -35.29 -6.26 -11.68
N LEU A 633 -35.11 -7.32 -10.91
CA LEU A 633 -34.22 -8.44 -11.20
C LEU A 633 -35.06 -9.66 -11.62
N THR A 634 -34.79 -10.19 -12.81
CA THR A 634 -35.34 -11.47 -13.27
C THR A 634 -34.27 -12.55 -13.15
N VAL A 635 -34.52 -13.56 -12.30
CA VAL A 635 -33.68 -14.75 -12.17
C VAL A 635 -34.28 -15.86 -13.03
N THR A 636 -33.68 -16.09 -14.20
CA THR A 636 -34.06 -17.15 -15.13
C THR A 636 -33.46 -18.51 -14.72
N PRO A 637 -34.09 -19.64 -15.08
CA PRO A 637 -33.54 -20.95 -14.77
C PRO A 637 -32.15 -21.21 -15.36
N ALA A 638 -31.36 -22.03 -14.66
CA ALA A 638 -30.19 -22.69 -15.23
C ALA A 638 -30.61 -23.78 -16.23
N THR A 639 -29.68 -24.34 -16.99
CA THR A 639 -29.97 -25.47 -17.90
C THR A 639 -29.50 -26.78 -17.28
N LEU A 640 -30.41 -27.72 -17.03
CA LEU A 640 -30.06 -29.09 -16.61
C LEU A 640 -30.28 -30.05 -17.78
N LYS A 641 -29.31 -30.93 -18.02
CA LYS A 641 -29.38 -31.97 -19.05
C LYS A 641 -29.43 -33.34 -18.39
N ILE A 642 -30.55 -34.03 -18.60
CA ILE A 642 -30.81 -35.40 -18.16
C ILE A 642 -30.45 -36.33 -19.33
N SER A 643 -29.35 -37.06 -19.21
CA SER A 643 -28.90 -38.02 -20.22
C SER A 643 -29.27 -39.45 -19.81
N VAL A 644 -29.88 -40.19 -20.72
CA VAL A 644 -30.25 -41.59 -20.51
C VAL A 644 -29.10 -42.49 -20.98
N PRO A 645 -28.51 -43.35 -20.12
CA PRO A 645 -27.44 -44.24 -20.54
C PRO A 645 -27.93 -45.28 -21.54
N SER A 646 -27.06 -45.64 -22.49
CA SER A 646 -27.30 -46.77 -23.38
C SER A 646 -26.87 -48.07 -22.72
N ASN A 647 -27.70 -49.11 -22.84
CA ASN A 647 -27.50 -50.41 -22.21
C ASN A 647 -27.67 -51.53 -23.25
N SER A 648 -27.29 -52.75 -22.91
CA SER A 648 -27.55 -53.95 -23.71
C SER A 648 -28.05 -55.11 -22.85
N ARG A 649 -28.68 -56.09 -23.50
CA ARG A 649 -29.06 -57.39 -22.91
C ARG A 649 -29.26 -58.43 -24.01
N PRO A 650 -29.18 -59.74 -23.74
CA PRO A 650 -29.63 -60.73 -24.69
C PRO A 650 -31.16 -60.79 -24.81
N TYR A 651 -31.61 -61.44 -25.87
CA TYR A 651 -32.99 -61.87 -26.08
C TYR A 651 -33.48 -62.71 -24.89
N GLY A 652 -34.76 -62.58 -24.50
CA GLY A 652 -35.35 -63.26 -23.35
C GLY A 652 -35.03 -62.70 -21.96
N SER A 653 -33.97 -61.89 -21.80
CA SER A 653 -33.73 -61.19 -20.54
C SER A 653 -34.66 -59.99 -20.32
N ALA A 654 -34.93 -59.67 -19.06
CA ALA A 654 -35.61 -58.43 -18.68
C ALA A 654 -34.77 -57.19 -19.03
N ASN A 655 -35.43 -56.04 -19.22
CA ASN A 655 -34.73 -54.76 -19.43
C ASN A 655 -33.94 -54.35 -18.17
N PRO A 656 -32.73 -53.79 -18.31
CA PRO A 656 -31.96 -53.26 -17.18
C PRO A 656 -32.62 -52.00 -16.59
N VAL A 657 -32.43 -51.79 -15.28
CA VAL A 657 -32.93 -50.60 -14.57
C VAL A 657 -32.16 -49.37 -15.01
N VAL A 658 -32.86 -48.43 -15.65
CA VAL A 658 -32.27 -47.19 -16.20
C VAL A 658 -32.09 -46.15 -15.09
N LYS A 659 -30.85 -45.70 -14.87
CA LYS A 659 -30.51 -44.57 -13.98
C LYS A 659 -30.10 -43.35 -14.81
N PRO A 660 -30.62 -42.14 -14.57
CA PRO A 660 -30.25 -40.94 -15.33
C PRO A 660 -28.87 -40.41 -14.95
N VAL A 661 -28.19 -39.77 -15.91
CA VAL A 661 -27.01 -38.94 -15.66
C VAL A 661 -27.39 -37.47 -15.77
N TYR A 662 -27.29 -36.74 -14.66
CA TYR A 662 -27.54 -35.30 -14.61
C TYR A 662 -26.27 -34.50 -14.90
N THR A 663 -26.38 -33.46 -15.72
CA THR A 663 -25.27 -32.53 -16.02
C THR A 663 -25.79 -31.09 -16.07
N GLY A 664 -25.06 -30.14 -15.48
CA GLY A 664 -25.47 -28.73 -15.40
C GLY A 664 -26.13 -28.29 -14.07
N PHE A 665 -26.04 -29.10 -13.00
CA PHE A 665 -26.32 -28.60 -11.65
C PHE A 665 -25.35 -27.47 -11.26
N VAL A 666 -25.84 -26.52 -10.48
CA VAL A 666 -25.11 -25.35 -9.96
C VAL A 666 -25.41 -25.19 -8.46
N ASN A 667 -24.71 -24.28 -7.77
CA ASN A 667 -24.89 -23.99 -6.34
C ASN A 667 -24.76 -25.20 -5.37
N GLY A 668 -24.21 -26.33 -5.83
CA GLY A 668 -24.12 -27.57 -5.05
C GLY A 668 -25.38 -28.44 -5.08
N ASP A 669 -26.37 -28.12 -5.92
CA ASP A 669 -27.57 -28.94 -6.09
C ASP A 669 -27.25 -30.36 -6.55
N THR A 670 -27.97 -31.35 -6.00
CA THR A 670 -27.83 -32.78 -6.32
C THR A 670 -29.12 -33.43 -6.81
N SER A 671 -30.24 -32.69 -6.82
CA SER A 671 -31.59 -33.23 -7.09
C SER A 671 -32.53 -32.20 -7.72
N ILE A 672 -33.71 -32.66 -8.15
CA ILE A 672 -34.77 -31.85 -8.75
C ILE A 672 -36.14 -32.23 -8.15
N THR A 673 -37.07 -31.28 -8.13
CA THR A 673 -38.38 -31.43 -7.44
C THR A 673 -39.28 -32.54 -7.99
N LYS A 674 -39.05 -33.00 -9.22
CA LYS A 674 -39.70 -34.19 -9.79
C LYS A 674 -38.74 -34.93 -10.71
N LEU A 675 -38.56 -36.22 -10.46
CA LEU A 675 -37.68 -37.11 -11.22
C LEU A 675 -38.24 -37.45 -12.62
N PRO A 676 -37.37 -37.81 -13.59
CA PRO A 676 -37.79 -38.27 -14.92
C PRO A 676 -38.47 -39.63 -14.88
N VAL A 677 -39.43 -39.82 -15.79
CA VAL A 677 -39.98 -41.12 -16.16
C VAL A 677 -39.26 -41.60 -17.43
N PHE A 678 -38.87 -42.87 -17.48
CA PHE A 678 -38.23 -43.48 -18.66
C PHE A 678 -39.24 -44.35 -19.41
N THR A 679 -39.21 -44.27 -20.75
CA THR A 679 -40.08 -45.08 -21.63
C THR A 679 -39.26 -45.72 -22.74
N THR A 680 -39.61 -46.97 -23.08
CA THR A 680 -39.01 -47.73 -24.18
C THR A 680 -40.03 -48.73 -24.73
N ALA A 681 -39.91 -49.09 -26.01
CA ALA A 681 -40.71 -50.16 -26.62
C ALA A 681 -40.14 -51.57 -26.35
N ALA A 682 -38.93 -51.68 -25.80
CA ALA A 682 -38.32 -52.98 -25.49
C ALA A 682 -39.04 -53.70 -24.35
N ASN A 683 -39.21 -55.02 -24.49
CA ASN A 683 -39.73 -55.95 -23.48
C ASN A 683 -39.03 -57.33 -23.63
N ALA A 684 -39.25 -58.29 -22.73
CA ALA A 684 -38.52 -59.57 -22.72
C ALA A 684 -38.62 -60.40 -24.02
N THR A 685 -39.70 -60.24 -24.79
CA THR A 685 -39.92 -60.93 -26.07
C THR A 685 -39.47 -60.13 -27.30
N SER A 686 -39.03 -58.88 -27.13
CA SER A 686 -38.47 -58.04 -28.19
C SER A 686 -37.24 -58.69 -28.82
N ILE A 687 -37.26 -58.82 -30.14
CA ILE A 687 -36.20 -59.45 -30.95
C ILE A 687 -34.87 -58.66 -30.91
N PRO A 688 -33.74 -59.25 -31.34
CA PRO A 688 -32.46 -58.55 -31.43
C PRO A 688 -32.56 -57.29 -32.30
N GLY A 689 -32.08 -56.16 -31.80
CA GLY A 689 -32.30 -54.84 -32.38
C GLY A 689 -31.96 -53.70 -31.44
N VAL A 690 -32.20 -52.45 -31.88
CA VAL A 690 -31.93 -51.23 -31.09
C VAL A 690 -33.24 -50.51 -30.79
N TYR A 691 -33.55 -50.36 -29.50
CA TYR A 691 -34.78 -49.75 -29.02
C TYR A 691 -34.46 -48.45 -28.28
N PRO A 692 -35.04 -47.29 -28.66
CA PRO A 692 -34.83 -46.05 -27.94
C PRO A 692 -35.28 -46.13 -26.48
N VAL A 693 -34.62 -45.37 -25.61
CA VAL A 693 -35.08 -45.07 -24.26
C VAL A 693 -35.15 -43.55 -24.11
N THR A 694 -36.36 -43.01 -23.99
CA THR A 694 -36.59 -41.57 -23.79
C THR A 694 -36.86 -41.28 -22.32
N ALA A 695 -36.51 -40.08 -21.87
CA ALA A 695 -36.86 -39.55 -20.56
C ALA A 695 -37.81 -38.36 -20.71
N SER A 696 -38.78 -38.23 -19.81
CA SER A 696 -39.74 -37.12 -19.81
C SER A 696 -40.28 -36.84 -18.40
N GLY A 697 -41.13 -35.81 -18.26
CA GLY A 697 -41.94 -35.60 -17.06
C GLY A 697 -41.23 -35.08 -15.80
N ALA A 698 -39.90 -34.92 -15.83
CA ALA A 698 -39.12 -34.29 -14.76
C ALA A 698 -39.41 -32.77 -14.69
N ALA A 699 -39.26 -32.19 -13.49
CA ALA A 699 -39.48 -30.76 -13.28
C ALA A 699 -38.58 -30.19 -12.17
N SER A 700 -38.14 -28.94 -12.35
CA SER A 700 -37.49 -28.13 -11.32
C SER A 700 -37.82 -26.66 -11.49
N VAL A 701 -38.02 -25.94 -10.38
CA VAL A 701 -38.22 -24.49 -10.38
C VAL A 701 -36.95 -23.75 -10.82
N ASN A 702 -35.77 -24.29 -10.47
CA ASN A 702 -34.48 -23.63 -10.72
C ASN A 702 -33.83 -23.98 -12.07
N TYR A 703 -34.36 -24.98 -12.81
CA TYR A 703 -33.72 -25.49 -14.03
C TYR A 703 -34.72 -25.72 -15.17
N THR A 704 -34.40 -25.16 -16.34
CA THR A 704 -34.96 -25.62 -17.62
C THR A 704 -34.33 -26.97 -17.94
N ILE A 705 -35.16 -28.01 -17.98
CA ILE A 705 -34.72 -29.39 -18.20
C ILE A 705 -34.69 -29.71 -19.70
N SER A 706 -33.59 -30.33 -20.12
CA SER A 706 -33.38 -30.91 -21.45
C SER A 706 -33.06 -32.39 -21.32
N TYR A 707 -33.46 -33.19 -22.32
CA TYR A 707 -33.29 -34.64 -22.30
C TYR A 707 -32.38 -35.08 -23.46
N LEU A 708 -31.47 -36.01 -23.20
CA LEU A 708 -30.72 -36.75 -24.22
C LEU A 708 -31.15 -38.23 -24.14
N PRO A 709 -31.79 -38.80 -25.18
CA PRO A 709 -32.24 -40.18 -25.17
C PRO A 709 -31.08 -41.18 -25.25
N GLY A 710 -31.34 -42.39 -24.78
CA GLY A 710 -30.43 -43.54 -24.84
C GLY A 710 -31.04 -44.66 -25.67
N LYS A 711 -30.49 -45.87 -25.55
CA LYS A 711 -31.00 -47.07 -26.22
C LYS A 711 -30.77 -48.33 -25.39
N ILE A 712 -31.67 -49.30 -25.53
CA ILE A 712 -31.44 -50.70 -25.18
C ILE A 712 -31.12 -51.45 -26.48
N THR A 713 -29.92 -52.02 -26.55
CA THR A 713 -29.53 -52.94 -27.63
C THR A 713 -29.84 -54.36 -27.19
N VAL A 714 -30.83 -55.00 -27.81
CA VAL A 714 -31.08 -56.43 -27.62
C VAL A 714 -30.13 -57.21 -28.53
N THR A 715 -29.27 -58.04 -27.95
CA THR A 715 -28.40 -58.97 -28.68
C THR A 715 -29.07 -60.33 -28.82
N LYS A 716 -28.55 -61.19 -29.71
CA LYS A 716 -29.00 -62.59 -29.78
C LYS A 716 -28.70 -63.31 -28.45
N ALA A 717 -29.61 -64.16 -27.99
CA ALA A 717 -29.34 -65.09 -26.89
C ALA A 717 -28.36 -66.20 -27.34
N HIS A 718 -27.68 -66.87 -26.41
CA HIS A 718 -26.86 -68.02 -26.77
C HIS A 718 -27.68 -69.31 -26.74
N LEU A 719 -27.62 -70.10 -27.81
CA LEU A 719 -28.17 -71.45 -27.84
C LEU A 719 -27.04 -72.43 -28.13
N THR A 720 -26.79 -73.34 -27.21
CA THR A 720 -25.84 -74.43 -27.35
C THR A 720 -26.54 -75.65 -27.93
N ILE A 721 -25.95 -76.21 -28.98
CA ILE A 721 -26.37 -77.43 -29.66
C ILE A 721 -25.26 -78.47 -29.49
N THR A 722 -25.52 -79.51 -28.73
CA THR A 722 -24.57 -80.57 -28.40
C THR A 722 -24.91 -81.83 -29.18
N ALA A 723 -23.95 -82.48 -29.83
CA ALA A 723 -24.15 -83.85 -30.30
C ALA A 723 -24.06 -84.81 -29.12
N ASP A 724 -25.03 -85.71 -29.01
CA ASP A 724 -25.03 -86.69 -27.93
C ASP A 724 -23.97 -87.77 -28.19
N SER A 725 -23.25 -88.20 -27.15
CA SER A 725 -22.27 -89.29 -27.28
C SER A 725 -22.96 -90.65 -27.27
N LEU A 726 -22.55 -91.51 -28.22
CA LEU A 726 -23.18 -92.79 -28.52
C LEU A 726 -22.11 -93.89 -28.63
N SER A 727 -22.53 -95.15 -28.67
CA SER A 727 -21.63 -96.29 -28.89
C SER A 727 -22.22 -97.33 -29.84
N LYS A 728 -21.35 -98.18 -30.40
CA LYS A 728 -21.72 -99.36 -31.19
C LYS A 728 -20.66 -100.46 -31.10
N VAL A 729 -21.00 -101.66 -31.56
CA VAL A 729 -20.04 -102.76 -31.75
C VAL A 729 -19.41 -102.65 -33.15
N GLN A 730 -18.15 -103.04 -33.29
CA GLN A 730 -17.46 -103.06 -34.59
C GLN A 730 -18.20 -103.98 -35.58
N GLY A 731 -18.44 -103.48 -36.80
CA GLY A 731 -19.19 -104.18 -37.84
C GLY A 731 -20.70 -103.86 -37.88
N THR A 732 -21.28 -103.23 -36.85
CA THR A 732 -22.69 -102.81 -36.91
C THR A 732 -22.87 -101.44 -37.59
N ALA A 733 -24.11 -101.17 -38.03
CA ALA A 733 -24.47 -99.85 -38.53
C ALA A 733 -24.26 -98.76 -37.46
N ASN A 734 -23.99 -97.52 -37.89
CA ASN A 734 -23.97 -96.39 -36.97
C ASN A 734 -25.37 -96.15 -36.37
N PRO A 735 -25.47 -95.80 -35.07
CA PRO A 735 -26.73 -95.34 -34.49
C PRO A 735 -27.16 -94.01 -35.11
N VAL A 736 -28.45 -93.69 -35.00
CA VAL A 736 -28.98 -92.37 -35.40
C VAL A 736 -28.30 -91.29 -34.53
N LEU A 737 -27.64 -90.33 -35.18
CA LEU A 737 -26.93 -89.25 -34.50
C LEU A 737 -27.94 -88.21 -33.99
N THR A 738 -28.09 -88.10 -32.68
CA THR A 738 -28.99 -87.14 -32.03
C THR A 738 -28.26 -85.89 -31.55
N VAL A 739 -29.02 -84.83 -31.27
CA VAL A 739 -28.50 -83.60 -30.66
C VAL A 739 -29.42 -83.12 -29.55
N SER A 740 -28.81 -82.59 -28.49
CA SER A 740 -29.48 -81.92 -27.37
C SER A 740 -29.27 -80.40 -27.46
N TYR A 741 -30.24 -79.65 -26.93
CA TYR A 741 -30.27 -78.18 -26.98
C TYR A 741 -30.32 -77.59 -25.58
N ASN A 742 -29.52 -76.54 -25.32
CA ASN A 742 -29.55 -75.79 -24.06
C ASN A 742 -29.45 -74.28 -24.32
N GLY A 743 -30.22 -73.47 -23.60
CA GLY A 743 -30.24 -72.01 -23.74
C GLY A 743 -31.42 -71.42 -24.52
N PHE A 744 -32.47 -72.19 -24.84
CA PHE A 744 -33.73 -71.60 -25.28
C PHE A 744 -34.33 -70.72 -24.18
N VAL A 745 -34.87 -69.56 -24.55
CA VAL A 745 -35.52 -68.58 -23.66
C VAL A 745 -36.97 -68.36 -24.08
N ASN A 746 -37.76 -67.67 -23.25
CA ASN A 746 -39.18 -67.38 -23.52
C ASN A 746 -40.03 -68.64 -23.82
N GLY A 747 -39.71 -69.79 -23.22
CA GLY A 747 -40.43 -71.06 -23.42
C GLY A 747 -40.26 -71.69 -24.81
N GLN A 748 -39.25 -71.26 -25.58
CA GLN A 748 -39.03 -71.74 -26.95
C GLN A 748 -38.39 -73.13 -27.01
N THR A 749 -38.53 -73.79 -28.15
CA THR A 749 -37.98 -75.13 -28.44
C THR A 749 -37.31 -75.14 -29.82
N ALA A 750 -36.81 -76.29 -30.28
CA ALA A 750 -36.19 -76.45 -31.59
C ALA A 750 -37.04 -75.96 -32.79
N ALA A 751 -38.36 -75.79 -32.62
CA ALA A 751 -39.25 -75.18 -33.60
C ALA A 751 -38.91 -73.72 -33.99
N VAL A 752 -38.09 -72.99 -33.21
CA VAL A 752 -37.63 -71.63 -33.56
C VAL A 752 -36.34 -71.60 -34.38
N LEU A 753 -35.82 -72.77 -34.77
CA LEU A 753 -34.69 -72.89 -35.68
C LEU A 753 -35.19 -72.83 -37.13
N THR A 754 -34.73 -71.82 -37.88
CA THR A 754 -35.06 -71.67 -39.31
C THR A 754 -34.31 -72.69 -40.17
N THR A 755 -33.27 -73.33 -39.62
CA THR A 755 -32.60 -74.49 -40.19
C THR A 755 -32.20 -75.40 -39.04
N LEU A 756 -32.52 -76.69 -39.12
CA LEU A 756 -32.16 -77.68 -38.11
C LEU A 756 -30.65 -78.03 -38.20
N PRO A 757 -29.99 -78.34 -37.07
CA PRO A 757 -28.61 -78.77 -37.06
C PRO A 757 -28.43 -80.13 -37.76
N LYS A 758 -27.30 -80.27 -38.44
CA LYS A 758 -26.84 -81.55 -38.99
C LYS A 758 -25.71 -82.11 -38.12
N ALA A 759 -25.95 -83.23 -37.46
CA ALA A 759 -24.91 -84.04 -36.85
C ALA A 759 -24.26 -84.96 -37.91
N ALA A 760 -22.94 -85.12 -37.84
CA ALA A 760 -22.18 -86.00 -38.73
C ALA A 760 -20.95 -86.57 -38.04
N THR A 761 -20.59 -87.82 -38.36
CA THR A 761 -19.35 -88.47 -37.91
C THR A 761 -18.60 -89.06 -39.11
N THR A 762 -17.29 -89.29 -38.96
CA THR A 762 -16.44 -89.97 -39.95
C THR A 762 -16.43 -91.49 -39.79
N ALA A 763 -17.04 -92.04 -38.73
CA ALA A 763 -17.16 -93.48 -38.56
C ALA A 763 -18.06 -94.11 -39.62
N THR A 764 -17.73 -95.31 -40.08
CA THR A 764 -18.51 -96.13 -41.02
C THR A 764 -18.88 -97.47 -40.38
N ASN A 765 -19.69 -98.30 -41.05
CA ASN A 765 -20.09 -99.62 -40.53
C ASN A 765 -18.87 -100.51 -40.20
N SER A 766 -17.81 -100.43 -41.00
CA SER A 766 -16.55 -101.17 -40.86
C SER A 766 -15.45 -100.43 -40.08
N SER A 767 -15.72 -99.26 -39.49
CA SER A 767 -14.74 -98.54 -38.68
C SER A 767 -14.18 -99.40 -37.54
N PRO A 768 -12.83 -99.46 -37.35
CA PRO A 768 -12.21 -100.13 -36.21
C PRO A 768 -12.66 -99.58 -34.85
N ALA A 769 -12.53 -100.41 -33.81
CA ALA A 769 -12.68 -100.00 -32.41
C ALA A 769 -11.86 -98.73 -32.09
N GLY A 770 -12.49 -97.77 -31.42
CA GLY A 770 -11.95 -96.42 -31.25
C GLY A 770 -13.04 -95.36 -31.05
N ILE A 771 -12.64 -94.08 -30.97
CA ILE A 771 -13.53 -92.94 -30.71
C ILE A 771 -13.53 -92.00 -31.91
N TYR A 772 -14.71 -91.72 -32.45
CA TYR A 772 -14.92 -90.85 -33.61
C TYR A 772 -15.73 -89.63 -33.22
N ALA A 773 -15.34 -88.42 -33.62
CA ALA A 773 -16.10 -87.22 -33.31
C ALA A 773 -17.45 -87.19 -34.03
N ILE A 774 -18.49 -86.71 -33.35
CA ILE A 774 -19.79 -86.34 -33.92
C ILE A 774 -19.82 -84.81 -33.94
N LYS A 775 -19.62 -84.20 -35.11
CA LYS A 775 -19.65 -82.74 -35.28
C LYS A 775 -21.05 -82.28 -35.64
N VAL A 776 -21.48 -81.15 -35.06
CA VAL A 776 -22.75 -80.50 -35.36
C VAL A 776 -22.48 -79.18 -36.08
N SER A 777 -23.27 -78.88 -37.12
CA SER A 777 -23.20 -77.59 -37.83
C SER A 777 -24.52 -77.30 -38.57
N GLY A 778 -24.59 -76.14 -39.24
CA GLY A 778 -25.64 -75.84 -40.23
C GLY A 778 -27.00 -75.41 -39.69
N ALA A 779 -27.21 -75.35 -38.37
CA ALA A 779 -28.42 -74.74 -37.82
C ALA A 779 -28.42 -73.22 -38.03
N ALA A 780 -29.62 -72.64 -38.04
CA ALA A 780 -29.83 -71.20 -38.13
C ALA A 780 -31.00 -70.77 -37.25
N ALA A 781 -30.90 -69.58 -36.65
CA ALA A 781 -31.92 -68.99 -35.79
C ALA A 781 -31.92 -67.46 -35.88
N ALA A 782 -33.12 -66.85 -35.95
CA ALA A 782 -33.26 -65.40 -35.95
C ALA A 782 -32.72 -64.79 -34.63
N ASN A 783 -33.19 -65.30 -33.49
CA ASN A 783 -32.97 -64.67 -32.18
C ASN A 783 -31.75 -65.22 -31.39
N TYR A 784 -31.09 -66.28 -31.89
CA TYR A 784 -30.01 -66.97 -31.19
C TYR A 784 -28.67 -66.94 -31.95
N SER A 785 -27.59 -66.79 -31.19
CA SER A 785 -26.21 -67.04 -31.59
C SER A 785 -25.87 -68.47 -31.21
N LEU A 786 -25.48 -69.27 -32.20
CA LEU A 786 -25.40 -70.72 -32.07
C LEU A 786 -23.99 -71.17 -31.68
N ILE A 787 -23.91 -71.98 -30.62
CA ILE A 787 -22.69 -72.59 -30.12
C ILE A 787 -22.81 -74.10 -30.37
N TYR A 788 -21.80 -74.72 -30.97
CA TYR A 788 -21.81 -76.15 -31.28
C TYR A 788 -20.82 -76.90 -30.39
N ILE A 789 -21.28 -77.94 -29.70
CA ILE A 789 -20.42 -78.86 -28.93
C ILE A 789 -20.43 -80.23 -29.62
N PRO A 790 -19.27 -80.79 -30.00
CA PRO A 790 -19.20 -82.11 -30.61
C PRO A 790 -19.40 -83.22 -29.58
N GLY A 791 -20.07 -84.29 -29.99
CA GLY A 791 -20.17 -85.55 -29.26
C GLY A 791 -19.14 -86.57 -29.75
N THR A 792 -19.26 -87.81 -29.28
CA THR A 792 -18.37 -88.92 -29.65
C THR A 792 -19.15 -90.21 -29.95
N LEU A 793 -18.75 -90.94 -30.99
CA LEU A 793 -19.21 -92.30 -31.29
C LEU A 793 -18.07 -93.28 -30.96
N THR A 794 -18.28 -94.13 -29.95
CA THR A 794 -17.30 -95.14 -29.50
C THR A 794 -17.61 -96.51 -30.08
N VAL A 795 -16.60 -97.19 -30.64
CA VAL A 795 -16.72 -98.51 -31.27
C VAL A 795 -15.99 -99.58 -30.45
N THR A 796 -16.64 -100.73 -30.17
CA THR A 796 -16.15 -101.77 -29.24
C THR A 796 -16.15 -103.21 -29.82
N THR A 797 -15.55 -104.16 -29.11
CA THR A 797 -15.39 -105.59 -29.48
C THR A 797 -16.14 -106.56 -28.53
N PRO A 798 -16.42 -107.82 -28.94
CA PRO A 798 -17.24 -108.78 -28.16
C PRO A 798 -16.46 -109.59 -27.07
N PRO A 799 -17.13 -110.17 -26.05
CA PRO A 799 -16.49 -110.67 -24.82
C PRO A 799 -16.47 -112.19 -24.57
N SER A 800 -15.64 -112.63 -23.62
CA SER A 800 -15.60 -113.96 -22.97
C SER A 800 -15.57 -113.82 -21.43
N ALA A 801 -15.76 -114.92 -20.66
CA ALA A 801 -16.34 -114.84 -19.30
C ALA A 801 -15.47 -115.29 -18.09
N ASN A 802 -15.88 -114.83 -16.88
CA ASN A 802 -15.66 -115.39 -15.52
C ASN A 802 -14.24 -115.29 -14.88
N LYS A 803 -14.02 -115.21 -13.53
CA LYS A 803 -14.93 -115.11 -12.34
C LYS A 803 -14.17 -114.72 -11.01
N ILE A 804 -14.65 -113.68 -10.29
CA ILE A 804 -14.63 -113.39 -8.81
C ILE A 804 -13.29 -113.35 -8.00
N MET A 805 -13.05 -112.26 -7.24
CA MET A 805 -12.80 -112.23 -5.77
C MET A 805 -12.71 -110.79 -5.17
N SER A 806 -12.74 -110.66 -3.82
CA SER A 806 -12.72 -109.41 -3.01
C SER A 806 -11.32 -109.14 -2.38
N ILE A 807 -11.00 -108.13 -1.54
CA ILE A 807 -11.76 -107.22 -0.65
C ILE A 807 -11.00 -105.87 -0.38
N ALA A 808 -11.52 -105.00 0.51
CA ALA A 808 -11.18 -103.58 0.72
C ALA A 808 -9.82 -103.23 1.41
N ALA A 809 -9.28 -102.01 1.15
CA ALA A 809 -8.92 -100.97 2.17
C ALA A 809 -8.25 -99.67 1.62
N THR A 810 -8.64 -98.51 2.18
CA THR A 810 -7.90 -97.23 2.44
C THR A 810 -7.05 -96.45 1.40
N ASN A 811 -7.40 -95.15 1.28
CA ASN A 811 -6.57 -93.93 1.29
C ASN A 811 -5.78 -93.36 0.05
N THR A 812 -6.07 -92.06 -0.20
CA THR A 812 -5.18 -90.91 -0.55
C THR A 812 -4.44 -90.78 -1.91
N ILE A 813 -4.67 -89.63 -2.59
CA ILE A 813 -3.66 -88.64 -3.12
C ILE A 813 -2.72 -89.13 -4.27
N GLU A 814 -2.51 -88.45 -5.42
CA GLU A 814 -3.00 -87.16 -5.96
C GLU A 814 -2.68 -86.98 -7.48
N THR A 815 -3.25 -85.97 -8.14
CA THR A 815 -2.88 -85.46 -9.50
C THR A 815 -3.03 -86.50 -10.65
N ASN A 816 -2.85 -86.26 -11.96
CA ASN A 816 -2.29 -85.20 -12.85
C ASN A 816 -3.04 -85.35 -14.22
N GLN A 817 -3.53 -84.37 -15.00
CA GLN A 817 -3.69 -82.90 -14.90
C GLN A 817 -4.83 -82.41 -15.85
N THR A 818 -5.37 -81.22 -15.61
CA THR A 818 -5.11 -80.02 -16.45
C THR A 818 -5.06 -78.81 -15.52
N GLU A 819 -3.89 -78.21 -15.33
CA GLU A 819 -3.74 -77.06 -14.41
C GLU A 819 -4.37 -75.79 -15.02
N THR A 820 -5.66 -75.56 -14.72
CA THR A 820 -6.34 -74.30 -15.02
C THR A 820 -5.67 -73.15 -14.26
N GLU A 821 -5.05 -72.23 -14.99
CA GLU A 821 -4.28 -71.11 -14.43
C GLU A 821 -5.16 -70.21 -13.53
N VAL A 822 -4.63 -69.86 -12.34
CA VAL A 822 -5.31 -69.01 -11.35
C VAL A 822 -5.80 -67.71 -11.98
N THR A 823 -7.06 -67.34 -11.75
CA THR A 823 -7.68 -66.14 -12.34
C THR A 823 -8.03 -65.10 -11.27
N VAL A 824 -7.52 -63.88 -11.45
CA VAL A 824 -7.61 -62.78 -10.47
C VAL A 824 -8.64 -61.75 -10.94
N PRO A 825 -9.62 -61.33 -10.12
CA PRO A 825 -10.64 -60.36 -10.52
C PRO A 825 -10.06 -58.95 -10.64
N LYS A 826 -10.70 -58.11 -11.47
CA LYS A 826 -10.27 -56.73 -11.75
C LYS A 826 -10.93 -55.67 -10.86
N ALA A 827 -11.82 -56.07 -9.95
CA ALA A 827 -12.49 -55.18 -9.01
C ALA A 827 -12.74 -55.87 -7.66
N LEU A 828 -12.94 -55.06 -6.62
CA LEU A 828 -13.25 -55.45 -5.24
C LEU A 828 -14.22 -54.41 -4.67
N SER A 829 -15.34 -54.84 -4.08
CA SER A 829 -16.37 -53.94 -3.53
C SER A 829 -16.89 -54.39 -2.15
N PRO A 830 -16.15 -54.12 -1.06
CA PRO A 830 -16.48 -54.49 0.32
C PRO A 830 -17.57 -53.58 0.94
N ASN A 831 -18.76 -53.57 0.35
CA ASN A 831 -19.88 -52.72 0.75
C ASN A 831 -20.90 -53.42 1.66
N GLY A 832 -20.80 -54.74 1.83
CA GLY A 832 -21.69 -55.60 2.60
C GLY A 832 -22.89 -56.18 1.84
N ASP A 833 -22.92 -56.12 0.50
CA ASP A 833 -24.03 -56.65 -0.33
C ASP A 833 -23.89 -58.14 -0.71
N GLY A 834 -22.77 -58.77 -0.35
CA GLY A 834 -22.44 -60.17 -0.64
C GLY A 834 -21.77 -60.42 -1.99
N ILE A 835 -21.58 -59.40 -2.83
CA ILE A 835 -21.13 -59.54 -4.22
C ILE A 835 -19.77 -58.86 -4.43
N ASN A 836 -18.71 -59.67 -4.47
CA ASN A 836 -17.31 -59.22 -4.48
C ASN A 836 -16.91 -58.40 -3.24
N ASP A 837 -17.51 -58.68 -2.07
CA ASP A 837 -17.09 -58.11 -0.79
C ASP A 837 -15.66 -58.49 -0.40
N VAL A 838 -15.22 -59.66 -0.87
CA VAL A 838 -13.88 -60.22 -0.66
C VAL A 838 -13.22 -60.49 -2.00
N PHE A 839 -11.89 -60.42 -2.03
CA PHE A 839 -11.09 -60.50 -3.26
C PHE A 839 -10.90 -61.96 -3.71
N THR A 840 -11.99 -62.60 -4.12
CA THR A 840 -12.04 -64.01 -4.54
C THR A 840 -11.16 -64.26 -5.77
N ILE A 841 -10.09 -65.02 -5.61
CA ILE A 841 -9.18 -65.41 -6.69
C ILE A 841 -9.53 -66.84 -7.12
N GLU A 842 -9.97 -67.02 -8.35
CA GLU A 842 -10.52 -68.30 -8.82
C GLU A 842 -9.42 -69.34 -9.06
N GLY A 843 -9.57 -70.53 -8.46
CA GLY A 843 -8.64 -71.65 -8.56
C GLY A 843 -7.41 -71.58 -7.63
N ILE A 844 -7.29 -70.54 -6.79
CA ILE A 844 -6.16 -70.36 -5.85
C ILE A 844 -6.13 -71.41 -4.73
N ASP A 845 -7.31 -71.92 -4.38
CA ASP A 845 -7.59 -72.93 -3.36
C ASP A 845 -6.91 -74.29 -3.65
N LYS A 846 -6.65 -74.57 -4.93
CA LYS A 846 -5.93 -75.78 -5.39
C LYS A 846 -4.43 -75.73 -5.11
N PHE A 847 -3.90 -74.59 -4.68
CA PHE A 847 -2.47 -74.37 -4.43
C PHE A 847 -2.27 -73.96 -2.97
N ALA A 848 -2.24 -74.92 -2.04
CA ALA A 848 -2.23 -74.66 -0.59
C ALA A 848 -1.10 -73.73 -0.11
N GLU A 849 0.08 -73.80 -0.74
CA GLU A 849 1.25 -72.95 -0.46
C GLU A 849 1.33 -71.67 -1.33
N ASN A 850 0.21 -71.24 -1.93
CA ASN A 850 0.17 -69.98 -2.66
C ASN A 850 0.48 -68.78 -1.75
N LYS A 851 0.99 -67.69 -2.32
CA LYS A 851 1.22 -66.43 -1.62
C LYS A 851 0.61 -65.29 -2.41
N VAL A 852 -0.29 -64.55 -1.76
CA VAL A 852 -0.91 -63.34 -2.31
C VAL A 852 -0.32 -62.13 -1.61
N VAL A 853 0.10 -61.15 -2.41
CA VAL A 853 0.63 -59.85 -1.98
C VAL A 853 -0.17 -58.76 -2.69
N ILE A 854 -0.67 -57.77 -1.95
CA ILE A 854 -1.41 -56.61 -2.45
C ILE A 854 -0.70 -55.34 -1.98
N MET A 855 -0.52 -54.40 -2.90
CA MET A 855 0.13 -53.11 -2.69
C MET A 855 -0.73 -51.97 -3.24
N ASN A 856 -0.57 -50.76 -2.70
CA ASN A 856 -1.22 -49.56 -3.22
C ASN A 856 -0.45 -48.97 -4.43
N THR A 857 -0.91 -47.84 -4.98
CA THR A 857 -0.24 -47.12 -6.08
C THR A 857 1.15 -46.56 -5.75
N THR A 858 1.56 -46.50 -4.47
CA THR A 858 2.91 -46.09 -4.05
C THR A 858 3.83 -47.28 -3.75
N GLY A 859 3.41 -48.51 -4.08
CA GLY A 859 4.18 -49.74 -3.81
C GLY A 859 4.22 -50.14 -2.33
N ALA A 860 3.46 -49.49 -1.45
CA ALA A 860 3.40 -49.84 -0.04
C ALA A 860 2.55 -51.10 0.17
N LEU A 861 3.02 -52.00 1.04
CA LEU A 861 2.34 -53.26 1.35
C LEU A 861 1.02 -53.04 2.10
N VAL A 862 -0.06 -53.61 1.58
CA VAL A 862 -1.42 -53.49 2.10
C VAL A 862 -1.85 -54.81 2.76
N TYR A 863 -1.64 -55.93 2.07
CA TYR A 863 -2.00 -57.25 2.55
C TYR A 863 -1.04 -58.29 1.99
N GLN A 864 -0.60 -59.23 2.82
CA GLN A 864 0.18 -60.39 2.39
C GLN A 864 -0.18 -61.61 3.24
N VAL A 865 -0.39 -62.76 2.60
CA VAL A 865 -0.63 -64.04 3.29
C VAL A 865 -0.17 -65.22 2.43
N THR A 866 0.21 -66.31 3.07
CA THR A 866 0.43 -67.62 2.44
C THR A 866 -0.75 -68.55 2.74
N GLY A 867 -1.18 -69.32 1.75
CA GLY A 867 -2.41 -70.11 1.75
C GLY A 867 -3.67 -69.27 1.63
N TYR A 868 -3.72 -68.34 0.68
CA TYR A 868 -4.96 -67.60 0.35
C TYR A 868 -6.02 -68.58 -0.12
N ASN A 869 -7.24 -68.51 0.42
CA ASN A 869 -8.26 -69.55 0.21
C ASN A 869 -9.69 -69.03 0.01
N ASN A 870 -9.84 -67.73 -0.30
CA ASN A 870 -11.12 -67.06 -0.56
C ASN A 870 -12.15 -67.05 0.59
N ILE A 871 -11.87 -67.70 1.72
CA ILE A 871 -12.82 -67.89 2.82
C ILE A 871 -12.25 -67.33 4.14
N ALA A 872 -11.25 -68.00 4.72
CA ALA A 872 -10.67 -67.64 6.02
C ALA A 872 -9.40 -66.78 5.89
N LYS A 873 -8.67 -66.92 4.77
CA LYS A 873 -7.53 -66.11 4.38
C LYS A 873 -7.88 -65.40 3.07
N VAL A 874 -8.52 -64.25 3.21
CA VAL A 874 -9.00 -63.43 2.10
C VAL A 874 -8.84 -61.93 2.42
N PHE A 875 -8.71 -61.10 1.39
CA PHE A 875 -8.63 -59.64 1.52
C PHE A 875 -10.01 -59.02 1.25
N ASN A 876 -10.53 -58.29 2.23
CA ASN A 876 -11.86 -57.65 2.23
C ASN A 876 -11.76 -56.12 2.23
N GLY A 877 -10.70 -55.55 1.66
CA GLY A 877 -10.45 -54.10 1.64
C GLY A 877 -9.84 -53.53 2.93
N TYR A 878 -9.52 -54.35 3.94
CA TYR A 878 -8.81 -53.92 5.14
C TYR A 878 -7.34 -54.40 5.11
N ASN A 879 -6.40 -53.55 5.53
CA ASN A 879 -5.00 -53.96 5.65
C ASN A 879 -4.78 -54.91 6.84
N LYS A 880 -3.56 -55.44 6.97
CA LYS A 880 -3.14 -56.31 8.10
C LYS A 880 -3.33 -55.71 9.51
N ASP A 881 -3.52 -54.39 9.62
CA ASP A 881 -3.71 -53.67 10.88
C ASP A 881 -5.20 -53.32 11.14
N GLY A 882 -6.13 -53.87 10.33
CA GLY A 882 -7.57 -53.63 10.46
C GLY A 882 -8.04 -52.27 9.91
N ILE A 883 -7.22 -51.58 9.12
CA ILE A 883 -7.54 -50.25 8.57
C ILE A 883 -8.15 -50.39 7.17
N LEU A 884 -9.37 -49.87 7.01
CA LEU A 884 -10.08 -49.79 5.73
C LEU A 884 -9.24 -49.00 4.72
N GLN A 885 -9.01 -49.60 3.55
CA GLN A 885 -8.26 -48.98 2.48
C GLN A 885 -9.11 -47.94 1.73
N LYS A 886 -8.48 -47.11 0.89
CA LYS A 886 -9.19 -46.06 0.14
C LYS A 886 -9.61 -46.61 -1.22
N SER A 887 -10.77 -46.18 -1.75
CA SER A 887 -11.15 -46.53 -3.12
C SER A 887 -10.10 -46.05 -4.12
N GLY A 888 -9.63 -46.94 -5.01
CA GLY A 888 -8.51 -46.67 -5.91
C GLY A 888 -7.97 -47.92 -6.60
N THR A 889 -6.86 -47.77 -7.32
CA THR A 889 -6.14 -48.88 -7.96
C THR A 889 -5.20 -49.55 -6.96
N TYR A 890 -5.25 -50.88 -6.89
CA TYR A 890 -4.34 -51.69 -6.08
C TYR A 890 -3.66 -52.73 -6.98
N PHE A 891 -2.37 -52.95 -6.75
CA PHE A 891 -1.56 -53.90 -7.50
C PHE A 891 -1.43 -55.21 -6.73
N TYR A 892 -1.40 -56.34 -7.44
CA TYR A 892 -1.24 -57.66 -6.85
C TYR A 892 -0.04 -58.41 -7.42
N LEU A 893 0.48 -59.33 -6.61
CA LEU A 893 1.32 -60.45 -7.01
C LEU A 893 0.72 -61.71 -6.37
N VAL A 894 0.40 -62.70 -7.20
CA VAL A 894 0.02 -64.05 -6.77
C VAL A 894 1.14 -65.00 -7.19
N GLU A 895 1.80 -65.63 -6.21
CA GLU A 895 2.81 -66.67 -6.41
C GLU A 895 2.18 -68.03 -6.07
N TYR A 896 2.34 -69.04 -6.92
CA TYR A 896 1.86 -70.39 -6.62
C TYR A 896 2.67 -71.44 -7.39
N SER A 897 2.95 -72.57 -6.72
CA SER A 897 3.71 -73.67 -7.31
C SER A 897 2.80 -74.58 -8.13
N THR A 898 3.13 -74.75 -9.41
CA THR A 898 2.49 -75.72 -10.30
C THR A 898 3.40 -76.92 -10.53
N SER A 899 2.89 -77.98 -11.14
CA SER A 899 3.69 -79.13 -11.58
C SER A 899 4.88 -78.77 -12.46
N THR A 900 4.80 -77.63 -13.18
CA THR A 900 5.83 -77.11 -14.08
C THR A 900 6.67 -75.98 -13.46
N GLY A 901 6.64 -75.83 -12.14
CA GLY A 901 7.41 -74.84 -11.36
C GLY A 901 6.57 -73.67 -10.81
N LEU A 902 7.24 -72.72 -10.17
CA LEU A 902 6.60 -71.53 -9.58
C LEU A 902 6.03 -70.62 -10.67
N LYS A 903 4.71 -70.38 -10.64
CA LYS A 903 4.05 -69.35 -11.44
C LYS A 903 3.90 -68.07 -10.62
N ARG A 904 4.00 -66.93 -11.30
CA ARG A 904 3.79 -65.59 -10.74
C ARG A 904 2.84 -64.82 -11.64
N LYS A 905 1.72 -64.37 -11.11
CA LYS A 905 0.71 -63.59 -11.82
C LYS A 905 0.57 -62.23 -11.16
N THR A 906 0.95 -61.17 -11.87
CA THR A 906 0.84 -59.79 -11.41
C THR A 906 -0.22 -59.03 -12.20
N GLY A 907 -0.69 -57.93 -11.64
CA GLY A 907 -1.67 -57.06 -12.28
C GLY A 907 -2.22 -56.02 -11.32
N TYR A 908 -3.39 -55.48 -11.64
CA TYR A 908 -4.11 -54.54 -10.78
C TYR A 908 -5.61 -54.87 -10.72
N PHE A 909 -6.24 -54.39 -9.65
CA PHE A 909 -7.68 -54.35 -9.48
C PHE A 909 -8.11 -52.96 -8.96
N ILE A 910 -9.40 -52.66 -9.09
CA ILE A 910 -9.99 -51.42 -8.57
C ILE A 910 -10.81 -51.73 -7.32
N LEU A 911 -10.40 -51.16 -6.19
CA LEU A 911 -11.16 -51.19 -4.94
C LEU A 911 -12.17 -50.03 -4.93
N LYS A 912 -13.46 -50.32 -4.71
CA LYS A 912 -14.53 -49.32 -4.54
C LYS A 912 -15.62 -49.83 -3.60
N TYR A 913 -15.82 -49.11 -2.51
CA TYR A 913 -17.05 -49.14 -1.70
C TYR A 913 -18.17 -48.35 -2.39
#